data_AF-A0A1G7JLV1-F1
#
_entry.id   AF-A0A1G7JLV1-F1
#
_cell.length_a   1.000
_cell.length_b   1.000
_cell.length_c   1.000
_cell.angle_alpha   90.00
_cell.angle_beta   90.00
_cell.angle_gamma   90.00
#
_symmetry.space_group_name_H-M   'P 1'
#
loop_
_entity.id
_entity.type
_entity.pdbx_description
1 polymer ?
#
loop_
_entity_poly.entity_id
_entity_poly.type
_entity_poly.pdbx_seq_one_letter_code
_entity_poly.pdbx_strand_id
1 'polypeptide(L)'
;MLPLAPLLAVAGGGTASALDAGSPTSAARAAAALGEQAGAFAVGLRVALLVGTALVAGLALVGLVAPAPAGRPGRGIRVTGWVAAGVVAVAAEVVHLTGDVAVLGTVLQVVAALAAAALIGSRWAALPGAVLLGLLAVQLGSVRTGLPFLLDVAYAVGAAALLGAAATLAAARRGSAATRVRVAPPQGTLEARRSRENAEAPTVRFAAVASGAAVPDEPAGRGGPPLVPVAIVGGLLATAAALAQLLVSGPQTSHDLVGSPYGLASLAAVALPLLAVVGVAVAARHERTFRAGGAIAAAPGAHDSRASRAERTTPALGAPRPGRELARIGAVVGGVGLAAASVLAALPPPGPAPVPGQPLLRTVASGGETLAVLVAPLRPGPNLVHVSGDYTTPAATTPVAHHHGTTPATATVAAGDAPPVPITARDGAGGGWAVVDLPPGKGTLTLAVGTGSATVPVDTGTAPEQAGALVGPDGPECASALLGDLAGQRPGTPAPEVGACPSDALSEADADALRATARGIVDRGVDRIRLVADDSPRSVQAAAVVHEAAPDVSYSDRPDPDSALVVVSGWAPARAALDDASARALETPTHLGGTYLAPWLLTPGVVTATASSVLPLTFDPQETRSRNYAGAVAALFPGEPPATAGYLAWARHEGVPPAPRPTLYGAAPVDVPMTSTGEHHAGTPNPASWFPGGTVVPVSAPLD
;
A
#
# COMPACT_ATOMS: atom_id res chain seq x y z
N MET A 1 -31.62 2.00 3.99
CA MET A 1 -30.50 1.99 3.03
C MET A 1 -29.62 3.17 3.42
N LEU A 2 -28.46 2.91 4.03
CA LEU A 2 -27.46 3.95 4.39
C LEU A 2 -26.41 4.00 3.27
N PRO A 3 -25.87 5.18 2.91
CA PRO A 3 -24.97 5.30 1.78
C PRO A 3 -23.56 4.91 2.20
N LEU A 4 -23.10 3.74 1.74
CA LEU A 4 -21.70 3.28 1.79
C LEU A 4 -20.86 3.84 0.63
N ALA A 5 -21.48 4.65 -0.25
CA ALA A 5 -20.89 5.15 -1.49
C ALA A 5 -19.67 6.09 -1.35
N PRO A 6 -19.56 6.99 -0.33
CA PRO A 6 -18.43 7.94 -0.33
C PRO A 6 -17.08 7.32 0.06
N LEU A 7 -17.05 6.09 0.62
CA LEU A 7 -15.80 5.39 0.98
C LEU A 7 -15.22 4.53 -0.15
N LEU A 8 -16.01 4.21 -1.18
CA LEU A 8 -15.59 3.36 -2.30
C LEU A 8 -15.12 4.16 -3.53
N ALA A 9 -15.35 5.47 -3.56
CA ALA A 9 -15.09 6.31 -4.73
C ALA A 9 -13.64 6.86 -4.85
N VAL A 10 -12.75 6.57 -3.89
CA VAL A 10 -11.41 7.20 -3.80
C VAL A 10 -10.26 6.33 -4.37
N ALA A 11 -10.49 5.08 -4.78
CA ALA A 11 -9.39 4.12 -5.02
C ALA A 11 -9.29 3.55 -6.45
N GLY A 12 -9.50 4.33 -7.51
CA GLY A 12 -9.38 3.84 -8.89
C GLY A 12 -8.00 4.05 -9.50
N GLY A 13 -7.26 2.98 -9.82
CA GLY A 13 -6.11 3.01 -10.74
C GLY A 13 -5.12 1.83 -10.61
N GLY A 14 -4.92 1.08 -11.70
CA GLY A 14 -3.72 0.28 -12.00
C GLY A 14 -3.60 -1.14 -11.40
N THR A 15 -3.23 -2.12 -12.24
CA THR A 15 -2.78 -3.46 -11.82
C THR A 15 -1.40 -3.72 -12.42
N ALA A 16 -0.40 -3.99 -11.58
CA ALA A 16 0.92 -4.48 -12.01
C ALA A 16 1.26 -5.75 -11.21
N SER A 17 1.89 -6.72 -11.87
CA SER A 17 2.27 -8.01 -11.29
C SER A 17 3.77 -8.01 -11.00
N ALA A 18 4.16 -8.36 -9.76
CA ALA A 18 5.55 -8.56 -9.38
C ALA A 18 5.76 -10.00 -8.90
N LEU A 19 6.76 -10.67 -9.47
CA LEU A 19 7.25 -11.98 -9.02
C LEU A 19 8.72 -11.90 -8.62
N ASP A 20 9.02 -12.66 -7.57
CA ASP A 20 10.32 -13.06 -7.00
C ASP A 20 11.15 -12.00 -6.21
N ALA A 21 10.96 -11.99 -4.88
CA ALA A 21 11.80 -11.26 -3.93
C ALA A 21 12.31 -12.19 -2.81
N GLY A 22 13.54 -12.68 -2.97
CA GLY A 22 14.27 -13.44 -1.97
C GLY A 22 15.01 -12.56 -0.96
N SER A 23 14.29 -11.91 -0.03
CA SER A 23 14.77 -11.62 1.35
C SER A 23 13.60 -11.07 2.19
N PRO A 24 13.48 -11.40 3.49
CA PRO A 24 12.35 -10.96 4.32
C PRO A 24 12.28 -9.43 4.53
N THR A 25 13.40 -8.71 4.34
CA THR A 25 13.46 -7.25 4.50
C THR A 25 13.12 -6.47 3.23
N SER A 26 13.34 -7.05 2.04
CA SER A 26 12.99 -6.43 0.76
C SER A 26 11.51 -6.65 0.42
N ALA A 27 10.94 -7.80 0.79
CA ALA A 27 9.51 -8.07 0.62
C ALA A 27 8.61 -7.12 1.43
N ALA A 28 9.02 -6.72 2.65
CA ALA A 28 8.29 -5.74 3.45
C ALA A 28 8.35 -4.32 2.86
N ARG A 29 9.50 -3.94 2.26
CA ARG A 29 9.66 -2.65 1.54
C ARG A 29 8.88 -2.64 0.23
N ALA A 30 8.91 -3.73 -0.54
CA ALA A 30 8.12 -3.90 -1.74
C ALA A 30 6.61 -3.92 -1.45
N ALA A 31 6.17 -4.60 -0.39
CA ALA A 31 4.76 -4.62 0.02
C ALA A 31 4.26 -3.24 0.52
N ALA A 32 5.13 -2.41 1.11
CA ALA A 32 4.81 -1.03 1.47
C ALA A 32 4.70 -0.13 0.23
N ALA A 33 5.56 -0.32 -0.78
CA ALA A 33 5.51 0.40 -2.05
C ALA A 33 4.32 -0.06 -2.95
N LEU A 34 4.00 -1.36 -2.95
CA LEU A 34 2.87 -1.95 -3.67
C LEU A 34 1.51 -1.61 -3.06
N GLY A 35 1.48 -1.23 -1.77
CA GLY A 35 0.25 -0.76 -1.10
C GLY A 35 -0.38 0.47 -1.75
N GLU A 36 0.43 1.31 -2.42
CA GLU A 36 -0.07 2.48 -3.16
C GLU A 36 -0.62 2.14 -4.55
N GLN A 37 -0.14 1.06 -5.17
CA GLN A 37 -0.61 0.59 -6.48
C GLN A 37 -1.76 -0.42 -6.38
N ALA A 38 -2.14 -0.83 -5.17
CA ALA A 38 -3.26 -1.72 -4.93
C ALA A 38 -4.57 -0.97 -5.26
N GLY A 39 -5.08 -1.12 -6.49
CA GLY A 39 -6.38 -0.56 -6.88
C GLY A 39 -7.50 -0.95 -5.90
N ALA A 40 -8.63 -0.23 -5.92
CA ALA A 40 -9.78 -0.38 -5.00
C ALA A 40 -10.18 -1.83 -4.74
N PHE A 41 -10.04 -2.67 -5.76
CA PHE A 41 -10.31 -4.09 -5.68
C PHE A 41 -9.41 -4.80 -4.66
N ALA A 42 -8.08 -4.60 -4.73
CA ALA A 42 -7.12 -5.20 -3.81
C ALA A 42 -7.32 -4.69 -2.38
N VAL A 43 -7.58 -3.38 -2.21
CA VAL A 43 -7.95 -2.81 -0.90
C VAL A 43 -9.24 -3.44 -0.38
N GLY A 44 -10.28 -3.54 -1.20
CA GLY A 44 -11.55 -4.14 -0.82
C GLY A 44 -11.42 -5.62 -0.45
N LEU A 45 -10.60 -6.37 -1.18
CA LEU A 45 -10.29 -7.77 -0.91
C LEU A 45 -9.54 -7.95 0.42
N ARG A 46 -8.54 -7.10 0.69
CA ARG A 46 -7.81 -7.09 1.96
C ARG A 46 -8.71 -6.74 3.14
N VAL A 47 -9.60 -5.76 2.96
CA VAL A 47 -10.63 -5.41 3.95
C VAL A 47 -11.56 -6.61 4.21
N ALA A 48 -12.04 -7.28 3.17
CA ALA A 48 -12.89 -8.46 3.31
C ALA A 48 -12.18 -9.60 4.06
N LEU A 49 -10.90 -9.83 3.75
CA LEU A 49 -10.06 -10.83 4.40
C LEU A 49 -9.90 -10.56 5.91
N LEU A 50 -9.54 -9.33 6.28
CA LEU A 50 -9.31 -8.92 7.66
C LEU A 50 -10.61 -8.95 8.48
N VAL A 51 -11.71 -8.42 7.91
CA VAL A 51 -13.03 -8.42 8.56
C VAL A 51 -13.57 -9.83 8.75
N GLY A 52 -13.47 -10.67 7.71
CA GLY A 52 -13.86 -12.07 7.79
C GLY A 52 -13.07 -12.83 8.85
N THR A 53 -11.74 -12.62 8.89
CA THR A 53 -10.84 -13.29 9.86
C THR A 53 -11.19 -12.91 11.29
N ALA A 54 -11.38 -11.61 11.58
CA ALA A 54 -11.76 -11.13 12.90
C ALA A 54 -13.14 -11.65 13.34
N LEU A 55 -14.11 -11.71 12.42
CA LEU A 55 -15.45 -12.22 12.71
C LEU A 55 -15.42 -13.72 13.05
N VAL A 56 -14.70 -14.54 12.27
CA VAL A 56 -14.57 -15.99 12.53
C VAL A 56 -13.83 -16.24 13.84
N ALA A 57 -12.71 -15.54 14.08
CA ALA A 57 -11.95 -15.62 15.32
C ALA A 57 -12.83 -15.22 16.53
N GLY A 58 -13.55 -14.10 16.42
CA GLY A 58 -14.46 -13.61 17.43
C GLY A 58 -15.58 -14.59 17.78
N LEU A 59 -16.26 -15.15 16.76
CA LEU A 59 -17.31 -16.14 16.96
C LEU A 59 -16.79 -17.40 17.67
N ALA A 60 -15.58 -17.85 17.32
CA ALA A 60 -14.97 -19.02 17.93
C ALA A 60 -14.59 -18.78 19.41
N LEU A 61 -14.03 -17.60 19.73
CA LEU A 61 -13.57 -17.25 21.07
C LEU A 61 -14.73 -16.90 22.03
N VAL A 62 -15.78 -16.23 21.54
CA VAL A 62 -16.95 -15.89 22.36
C VAL A 62 -17.66 -17.14 22.90
N GLY A 63 -17.58 -18.27 22.18
CA GLY A 63 -18.09 -19.56 22.64
C GLY A 63 -17.46 -20.07 23.94
N LEU A 64 -16.25 -19.61 24.30
CA LEU A 64 -15.62 -19.93 25.58
C LEU A 64 -16.25 -19.18 26.76
N VAL A 65 -16.62 -17.91 26.54
CA VAL A 65 -17.12 -17.03 27.59
C VAL A 65 -18.62 -17.21 27.82
N ALA A 66 -19.35 -17.59 26.77
CA ALA A 66 -20.78 -17.86 26.82
C ALA A 66 -21.06 -19.29 26.31
N PRO A 67 -20.69 -20.34 27.07
CA PRO A 67 -21.00 -21.71 26.69
C PRO A 67 -22.51 -21.84 26.50
N ALA A 68 -22.94 -22.33 25.34
CA ALA A 68 -24.34 -22.55 25.07
C ALA A 68 -24.89 -23.55 26.11
N PRO A 69 -26.04 -23.28 26.73
CA PRO A 69 -26.63 -24.18 27.72
C PRO A 69 -27.01 -25.50 27.02
N ALA A 70 -26.14 -26.51 27.11
CA ALA A 70 -26.23 -27.89 26.59
C ALA A 70 -26.75 -28.10 25.15
N GLY A 71 -27.05 -27.03 24.41
CA GLY A 71 -27.75 -27.05 23.14
C GLY A 71 -26.82 -26.72 21.97
N ARG A 72 -27.11 -27.33 20.82
CA ARG A 72 -26.44 -27.00 19.55
C ARG A 72 -26.55 -25.49 19.30
N PRO A 73 -25.46 -24.82 18.85
CA PRO A 73 -25.51 -23.40 18.53
C PRO A 73 -26.61 -23.14 17.50
N GLY A 74 -27.30 -22.02 17.66
CA GLY A 74 -28.38 -21.65 16.76
C GLY A 74 -27.92 -21.63 15.31
N ARG A 75 -28.76 -22.15 14.40
CA ARG A 75 -28.47 -22.23 12.95
C ARG A 75 -27.91 -20.94 12.37
N GLY A 76 -28.38 -19.78 12.86
CA GLY A 76 -27.89 -18.46 12.44
C GLY A 76 -26.40 -18.26 12.68
N ILE A 77 -25.86 -18.64 13.84
CA ILE A 77 -24.43 -18.47 14.17
C ILE A 77 -23.58 -19.35 13.26
N ARG A 78 -23.98 -20.61 13.05
CA ARG A 78 -23.27 -21.53 12.13
C ARG A 78 -23.23 -20.99 10.71
N VAL A 79 -24.36 -20.50 10.20
CA VAL A 79 -24.41 -19.92 8.85
C VAL A 79 -23.50 -18.70 8.75
N THR A 80 -23.53 -17.79 9.73
CA THR A 80 -22.64 -16.62 9.75
C THR A 80 -21.16 -17.02 9.78
N GLY A 81 -20.80 -18.02 10.60
CA GLY A 81 -19.43 -18.52 10.66
C GLY A 81 -18.94 -19.13 9.33
N TRP A 82 -19.77 -19.96 8.68
CA TRP A 82 -19.43 -20.56 7.38
C TRP A 82 -19.32 -19.52 6.26
N VAL A 83 -20.23 -18.55 6.20
CA VAL A 83 -20.15 -17.46 5.22
C VAL A 83 -18.88 -16.64 5.41
N ALA A 84 -18.55 -16.29 6.66
CA ALA A 84 -17.33 -15.53 6.96
C ALA A 84 -16.06 -16.32 6.63
N ALA A 85 -16.01 -17.62 6.94
CA ALA A 85 -14.87 -18.48 6.57
C ALA A 85 -14.73 -18.64 5.04
N GLY A 86 -15.83 -18.72 4.30
CA GLY A 86 -15.80 -18.74 2.84
C GLY A 86 -15.24 -17.44 2.24
N VAL A 87 -15.63 -16.29 2.78
CA VAL A 87 -15.05 -14.98 2.38
C VAL A 87 -13.55 -14.94 2.65
N VAL A 88 -13.10 -15.41 3.81
CA VAL A 88 -11.66 -15.49 4.15
C VAL A 88 -10.92 -16.38 3.16
N ALA A 89 -11.46 -17.56 2.83
CA ALA A 89 -10.81 -18.49 1.92
C ALA A 89 -10.62 -17.89 0.52
N VAL A 90 -11.70 -17.33 -0.06
CA VAL A 90 -11.66 -16.70 -1.39
C VAL A 90 -10.72 -15.49 -1.40
N ALA A 91 -10.82 -14.62 -0.39
CA ALA A 91 -9.97 -13.43 -0.33
C ALA A 91 -8.49 -13.77 -0.17
N ALA A 92 -8.16 -14.76 0.68
CA ALA A 92 -6.78 -15.18 0.89
C ALA A 92 -6.17 -15.80 -0.38
N GLU A 93 -6.95 -16.57 -1.14
CA GLU A 93 -6.52 -17.17 -2.40
C GLU A 93 -6.25 -16.10 -3.47
N VAL A 94 -7.15 -15.12 -3.62
CA VAL A 94 -6.95 -14.03 -4.59
C VAL A 94 -5.74 -13.17 -4.20
N VAL A 95 -5.55 -12.85 -2.91
CA VAL A 95 -4.35 -12.12 -2.43
C VAL A 95 -3.06 -12.93 -2.65
N HIS A 96 -3.13 -14.27 -2.56
CA HIS A 96 -1.98 -15.11 -2.87
C HIS A 96 -1.63 -15.08 -4.36
N LEU A 97 -2.63 -15.13 -5.23
CA LEU A 97 -2.45 -15.05 -6.68
C LEU A 97 -1.92 -13.69 -7.16
N THR A 98 -2.07 -12.62 -6.37
CA THR A 98 -1.46 -11.30 -6.66
C THR A 98 -0.01 -11.18 -6.19
N GLY A 99 0.55 -12.20 -5.50
CA GLY A 99 1.95 -12.23 -5.09
C GLY A 99 2.25 -11.61 -3.72
N ASP A 100 1.24 -11.19 -2.97
CA ASP A 100 1.44 -10.41 -1.73
C ASP A 100 1.74 -11.27 -0.49
N VAL A 101 1.45 -12.58 -0.53
CA VAL A 101 1.51 -13.45 0.66
C VAL A 101 2.12 -14.82 0.33
N ALA A 102 3.00 -15.28 1.21
CA ALA A 102 3.58 -16.62 1.14
C ALA A 102 2.51 -17.72 1.19
N VAL A 103 2.64 -18.73 0.31
CA VAL A 103 1.73 -19.88 0.19
C VAL A 103 1.33 -20.46 1.55
N LEU A 104 2.32 -20.64 2.44
CA LEU A 104 2.11 -21.25 3.76
C LEU A 104 1.16 -20.42 4.65
N GLY A 105 1.29 -19.08 4.61
CA GLY A 105 0.43 -18.18 5.38
C GLY A 105 -1.02 -18.25 4.90
N THR A 106 -1.22 -18.26 3.59
CA THR A 106 -2.54 -18.41 2.96
C THR A 106 -3.20 -19.73 3.34
N VAL A 107 -2.49 -20.85 3.19
CA VAL A 107 -3.00 -22.19 3.53
C VAL A 107 -3.38 -22.26 5.01
N LEU A 108 -2.52 -21.77 5.91
CA LEU A 108 -2.79 -21.76 7.35
C LEU A 108 -4.04 -20.95 7.69
N GLN A 109 -4.23 -19.78 7.08
CA GLN A 109 -5.39 -18.92 7.31
C GLN A 109 -6.69 -19.57 6.84
N VAL A 110 -6.70 -20.16 5.63
CA VAL A 110 -7.87 -20.86 5.08
C VAL A 110 -8.25 -22.06 5.95
N VAL A 111 -7.27 -22.90 6.31
CA VAL A 111 -7.51 -24.08 7.16
C VAL A 111 -8.04 -23.68 8.53
N ALA A 112 -7.44 -22.67 9.18
CA ALA A 112 -7.89 -22.21 10.48
C ALA A 112 -9.30 -21.60 10.42
N ALA A 113 -9.65 -20.86 9.37
CA ALA A 113 -10.98 -20.28 9.17
C ALA A 113 -12.07 -21.34 9.04
N LEU A 114 -11.83 -22.36 8.20
CA LEU A 114 -12.75 -23.47 7.99
C LEU A 114 -12.88 -24.34 9.26
N ALA A 115 -11.76 -24.62 9.94
CA ALA A 115 -11.76 -25.38 11.19
C ALA A 115 -12.53 -24.64 12.30
N ALA A 116 -12.33 -23.33 12.44
CA ALA A 116 -13.06 -22.51 13.39
C ALA A 116 -14.58 -22.56 13.10
N ALA A 117 -15.00 -22.38 11.85
CA ALA A 117 -16.41 -22.45 11.44
C ALA A 117 -17.05 -23.83 11.70
N ALA A 118 -16.33 -24.91 11.39
CA ALA A 118 -16.80 -26.28 11.61
C ALA A 118 -16.97 -26.60 13.11
N LEU A 119 -16.11 -26.05 13.96
CA LEU A 119 -16.10 -26.31 15.40
C LEU A 119 -16.97 -25.34 16.21
N ILE A 120 -17.65 -24.36 15.59
CA ILE A 120 -18.52 -23.41 16.30
C ILE A 120 -19.53 -24.17 17.19
N GLY A 121 -19.53 -23.81 18.49
CA GLY A 121 -20.33 -24.45 19.53
C GLY A 121 -19.61 -25.55 20.31
N SER A 122 -18.35 -25.86 19.96
CA SER A 122 -17.45 -26.71 20.72
C SER A 122 -16.37 -25.86 21.40
N ARG A 123 -15.90 -26.29 22.58
CA ARG A 123 -14.72 -25.68 23.26
C ARG A 123 -13.47 -25.73 22.39
N TRP A 124 -13.40 -26.67 21.45
CA TRP A 124 -12.28 -26.84 20.53
C TRP A 124 -12.20 -25.76 19.46
N ALA A 125 -13.26 -24.96 19.23
CA ALA A 125 -13.21 -23.82 18.32
C ALA A 125 -12.19 -22.75 18.74
N ALA A 126 -11.84 -22.70 20.03
CA ALA A 126 -10.89 -21.75 20.58
C ALA A 126 -9.50 -21.81 19.95
N LEU A 127 -9.01 -23.03 19.64
CA LEU A 127 -7.68 -23.23 19.06
C LEU A 127 -7.54 -22.56 17.68
N PRO A 128 -8.37 -22.92 16.66
CA PRO A 128 -8.29 -22.23 15.38
C PRO A 128 -8.70 -20.76 15.47
N GLY A 129 -9.58 -20.38 16.41
CA GLY A 129 -9.89 -18.98 16.69
C GLY A 129 -8.69 -18.17 17.17
N ALA A 130 -7.86 -18.73 18.06
CA ALA A 130 -6.63 -18.10 18.54
C ALA A 130 -5.56 -18.01 17.44
N VAL A 131 -5.45 -19.03 16.58
CA VAL A 131 -4.56 -19.00 15.40
C VAL A 131 -4.96 -17.87 14.45
N LEU A 132 -6.24 -17.74 14.10
CA LEU A 132 -6.75 -16.66 13.26
C LEU A 132 -6.50 -15.28 13.89
N LEU A 133 -6.63 -15.17 15.21
CA LEU A 133 -6.36 -13.93 15.91
C LEU A 133 -4.87 -13.54 15.86
N GLY A 134 -3.98 -14.52 16.01
CA GLY A 134 -2.54 -14.32 15.82
C GLY A 134 -2.20 -13.88 14.40
N LEU A 135 -2.77 -14.54 13.39
CA LEU A 135 -2.61 -14.15 11.98
C LEU A 135 -3.15 -12.75 11.70
N LEU A 136 -4.32 -12.40 12.24
CA LEU A 136 -4.89 -11.06 12.13
C LEU A 136 -3.97 -10.00 12.73
N ALA A 137 -3.42 -10.25 13.91
CA ALA A 137 -2.48 -9.33 14.54
C ALA A 137 -1.18 -9.17 13.73
N VAL A 138 -0.64 -10.27 13.19
CA VAL A 138 0.53 -10.23 12.28
C VAL A 138 0.19 -9.46 10.99
N GLN A 139 -1.00 -9.62 10.44
CA GLN A 139 -1.42 -8.92 9.22
C GLN A 139 -1.63 -7.41 9.44
N LEU A 140 -2.08 -7.01 10.63
CA LEU A 140 -2.23 -5.60 11.01
C LEU A 140 -0.90 -4.94 11.41
N GLY A 141 0.06 -5.74 11.90
CA GLY A 141 1.31 -5.26 12.48
C GLY A 141 2.59 -5.68 11.76
N SER A 142 2.52 -6.28 10.56
CA SER A 142 3.70 -6.85 9.87
C SER A 142 4.81 -5.84 9.59
N VAL A 143 4.47 -4.55 9.51
CA VAL A 143 5.41 -3.45 9.24
C VAL A 143 5.93 -2.82 10.54
N ARG A 144 5.35 -3.17 11.70
CA ARG A 144 5.56 -2.50 12.98
C ARG A 144 6.21 -3.44 14.00
N THR A 145 7.12 -2.92 14.81
CA THR A 145 7.77 -3.67 15.91
C THR A 145 7.63 -2.92 17.23
N GLY A 146 7.67 -3.62 18.36
CA GLY A 146 7.62 -3.00 19.69
C GLY A 146 6.22 -2.52 20.10
N LEU A 147 6.12 -1.32 20.67
CA LEU A 147 4.84 -0.78 21.17
C LEU A 147 3.75 -0.68 20.09
N PRO A 148 4.01 -0.17 18.87
CA PRO A 148 2.98 -0.11 17.83
C PRO A 148 2.43 -1.48 17.42
N PHE A 149 3.26 -2.53 17.45
CA PHE A 149 2.81 -3.91 17.21
C PHE A 149 1.89 -4.42 18.33
N LEU A 150 2.23 -4.14 19.60
CA LEU A 150 1.36 -4.47 20.73
C LEU A 150 0.00 -3.78 20.65
N LEU A 151 -0.04 -2.54 20.13
CA LEU A 151 -1.27 -1.81 19.87
C LEU A 151 -2.10 -2.45 18.75
N ASP A 152 -1.48 -2.92 17.68
CA ASP A 152 -2.16 -3.66 16.61
C ASP A 152 -2.74 -5.00 17.13
N VAL A 153 -2.01 -5.72 17.98
CA VAL A 153 -2.50 -6.93 18.66
C VAL A 153 -3.71 -6.60 19.54
N ALA A 154 -3.63 -5.55 20.36
CA ALA A 154 -4.74 -5.13 21.23
C ALA A 154 -5.98 -4.73 20.42
N TYR A 155 -5.79 -4.03 19.30
CA TYR A 155 -6.85 -3.68 18.37
C TYR A 155 -7.50 -4.92 17.76
N ALA A 156 -6.71 -5.88 17.27
CA ALA A 156 -7.18 -7.13 16.70
C ALA A 156 -8.06 -7.93 17.70
N VAL A 157 -7.58 -8.07 18.93
CA VAL A 157 -8.29 -8.74 20.04
C VAL A 157 -9.61 -8.03 20.34
N GLY A 158 -9.57 -6.71 20.52
CA GLY A 158 -10.76 -5.90 20.83
C GLY A 158 -11.81 -5.97 19.73
N ALA A 159 -11.40 -5.83 18.47
CA ALA A 159 -12.28 -5.88 17.31
C ALA A 159 -12.91 -7.27 17.11
N ALA A 160 -12.13 -8.35 17.23
CA ALA A 160 -12.64 -9.71 17.14
C ALA A 160 -13.67 -10.00 18.25
N ALA A 161 -13.37 -9.61 19.49
CA ALA A 161 -14.29 -9.77 20.62
C ALA A 161 -15.61 -9.00 20.40
N LEU A 162 -15.51 -7.74 19.96
CA LEU A 162 -16.67 -6.89 19.64
C LEU A 162 -17.55 -7.52 18.56
N LEU A 163 -16.96 -7.93 17.43
CA LEU A 163 -17.67 -8.51 16.29
C LEU A 163 -18.32 -9.85 16.64
N GLY A 164 -17.59 -10.75 17.30
CA GLY A 164 -18.10 -12.04 17.73
C GLY A 164 -19.28 -11.91 18.68
N ALA A 165 -19.18 -11.01 19.68
CA ALA A 165 -20.24 -10.80 20.65
C ALA A 165 -21.47 -10.15 20.01
N ALA A 166 -21.28 -9.14 19.15
CA ALA A 166 -22.37 -8.47 18.43
C ALA A 166 -23.11 -9.44 17.49
N ALA A 167 -22.39 -10.27 16.74
CA ALA A 167 -22.97 -11.28 15.85
C ALA A 167 -23.78 -12.32 16.63
N THR A 168 -23.26 -12.77 17.77
CA THR A 168 -23.94 -13.73 18.66
C THR A 168 -25.23 -13.14 19.25
N LEU A 169 -25.20 -11.89 19.73
CA LEU A 169 -26.36 -11.16 20.21
C LEU A 169 -27.43 -10.98 19.12
N ALA A 170 -27.01 -10.64 17.89
CA ALA A 170 -27.90 -10.50 16.75
C ALA A 170 -28.56 -11.83 16.35
N ALA A 171 -27.82 -12.94 16.43
CA ALA A 171 -28.34 -14.26 16.13
C ALA A 171 -29.35 -14.76 17.19
N ALA A 172 -29.04 -14.56 18.48
CA ALA A 172 -29.91 -14.94 19.60
C ALA A 172 -31.31 -14.30 19.48
N ARG A 173 -31.37 -13.03 19.06
CA ARG A 173 -32.63 -12.27 18.91
C ARG A 173 -33.52 -12.74 17.75
N ARG A 174 -32.96 -13.43 16.73
CA ARG A 174 -33.76 -14.01 15.62
C ARG A 174 -34.54 -15.25 16.05
N GLY A 175 -33.93 -16.09 16.90
CA GLY A 175 -34.55 -17.34 17.37
C GLY A 175 -35.85 -17.12 18.14
N SER A 176 -35.91 -16.10 19.00
CA SER A 176 -37.09 -15.81 19.82
C SER A 176 -38.30 -15.31 19.04
N ALA A 177 -38.13 -14.93 17.76
CA ALA A 177 -39.20 -14.46 16.89
C ALA A 177 -40.05 -15.61 16.33
N ALA A 178 -39.39 -16.70 15.96
CA ALA A 178 -40.01 -17.79 15.21
C ALA A 178 -40.87 -18.70 16.10
N THR A 179 -40.53 -18.83 17.39
CA THR A 179 -41.23 -19.73 18.32
C THR A 179 -42.60 -19.21 18.76
N ARG A 180 -42.93 -17.92 18.56
CA ARG A 180 -44.10 -17.29 19.17
C ARG A 180 -45.36 -17.15 18.28
N VAL A 181 -45.37 -17.72 17.07
CA VAL A 181 -46.51 -17.59 16.13
C VAL A 181 -47.17 -18.92 15.76
N ARG A 182 -46.81 -20.02 16.41
CA ARG A 182 -47.65 -21.24 16.39
C ARG A 182 -48.65 -21.22 17.54
N VAL A 183 -49.51 -20.19 17.56
CA VAL A 183 -50.83 -20.38 18.19
C VAL A 183 -51.54 -21.33 17.23
N ALA A 184 -51.62 -22.60 17.61
CA ALA A 184 -52.47 -23.54 16.90
C ALA A 184 -53.86 -22.89 16.79
N PRO A 185 -54.44 -22.75 15.59
CA PRO A 185 -55.82 -22.33 15.49
C PRO A 185 -56.64 -23.28 16.37
N PRO A 186 -57.62 -22.78 17.15
CA PRO A 186 -58.44 -23.64 17.98
C PRO A 186 -59.10 -24.69 17.09
N GLN A 187 -58.61 -25.93 17.16
CA GLN A 187 -59.27 -27.09 16.60
C GLN A 187 -60.45 -27.43 17.50
N GLY A 188 -61.60 -26.84 17.19
CA GLY A 188 -62.87 -27.02 17.86
C GLY A 188 -63.70 -25.79 17.51
N THR A 189 -64.57 -25.82 16.49
CA THR A 189 -65.87 -26.48 16.58
C THR A 189 -66.48 -26.74 15.19
N LEU A 190 -66.13 -27.84 14.52
CA LEU A 190 -66.91 -28.32 13.36
C LEU A 190 -67.45 -29.75 13.50
N GLU A 191 -67.06 -30.52 14.52
CA GLU A 191 -67.63 -31.87 14.74
C GLU A 191 -68.88 -31.88 15.63
N ALA A 192 -69.23 -30.79 16.32
CA ALA A 192 -70.39 -30.74 17.21
C ALA A 192 -71.75 -30.52 16.51
N ARG A 193 -71.81 -30.46 15.16
CA ARG A 193 -73.07 -30.24 14.41
C ARG A 193 -73.52 -31.44 13.57
N ARG A 194 -72.80 -32.58 13.60
CA ARG A 194 -73.14 -33.78 12.81
C ARG A 194 -73.59 -35.01 13.60
N SER A 195 -73.71 -34.91 14.93
CA SER A 195 -74.10 -36.04 15.78
C SER A 195 -75.24 -35.67 16.74
N ARG A 196 -76.39 -35.28 16.18
CA ARG A 196 -77.63 -35.07 16.93
C ARG A 196 -78.85 -35.78 16.36
N GLU A 197 -78.62 -36.80 15.54
CA GLU A 197 -79.61 -37.82 15.18
C GLU A 197 -78.97 -39.18 15.43
N ASN A 198 -79.73 -40.07 16.09
CA ASN A 198 -79.41 -41.44 16.48
C ASN A 198 -78.82 -41.64 17.89
N ALA A 199 -79.75 -41.60 18.85
CA ALA A 199 -80.18 -42.74 19.66
C ALA A 199 -79.18 -43.47 20.60
N GLU A 200 -79.67 -43.55 21.85
CA GLU A 200 -79.56 -44.63 22.85
C GLU A 200 -78.24 -44.87 23.62
N ALA A 201 -78.43 -44.96 24.94
CA ALA A 201 -77.47 -45.25 26.00
C ALA A 201 -77.16 -46.78 26.08
N PRO A 202 -76.41 -47.33 27.08
CA PRO A 202 -75.70 -46.72 28.22
C PRO A 202 -74.29 -47.33 28.55
N THR A 203 -73.65 -46.72 29.57
CA THR A 203 -72.58 -47.24 30.47
C THR A 203 -71.10 -47.26 30.01
N VAL A 204 -70.22 -46.58 30.77
CA VAL A 204 -69.21 -47.16 31.71
C VAL A 204 -68.04 -46.19 31.96
N ARG A 205 -67.85 -45.89 33.26
CA ARG A 205 -66.65 -45.52 34.06
C ARG A 205 -65.80 -44.27 33.75
N PHE A 206 -65.86 -43.39 34.74
CA PHE A 206 -64.85 -42.41 35.15
C PHE A 206 -63.42 -43.00 35.21
N ALA A 207 -62.46 -42.29 34.63
CA ALA A 207 -61.04 -42.38 34.98
C ALA A 207 -60.43 -40.97 35.07
N ALA A 208 -59.69 -40.78 36.16
CA ALA A 208 -59.12 -39.56 36.72
C ALA A 208 -58.48 -38.58 35.72
N VAL A 209 -58.88 -37.31 35.81
CA VAL A 209 -58.10 -36.15 35.36
C VAL A 209 -56.92 -36.01 36.32
N ALA A 210 -55.72 -36.34 35.83
CA ALA A 210 -54.48 -36.09 36.56
C ALA A 210 -54.28 -34.57 36.71
N SER A 211 -54.38 -34.15 37.96
CA SER A 211 -54.00 -32.85 38.49
C SER A 211 -52.58 -32.48 38.07
N GLY A 212 -52.43 -31.22 37.63
CA GLY A 212 -51.17 -30.65 37.17
C GLY A 212 -50.06 -30.75 38.20
N ALA A 213 -48.97 -31.40 37.80
CA ALA A 213 -47.70 -31.28 38.50
C ALA A 213 -47.22 -29.83 38.32
N ALA A 214 -47.18 -29.10 39.42
CA ALA A 214 -46.49 -27.83 39.52
C ALA A 214 -45.03 -28.06 39.12
N VAL A 215 -44.65 -27.55 37.94
CA VAL A 215 -43.25 -27.43 37.53
C VAL A 215 -42.61 -26.55 38.60
N PRO A 216 -41.57 -27.01 39.30
CA PRO A 216 -40.89 -26.18 40.29
C PRO A 216 -40.39 -24.93 39.58
N ASP A 217 -40.75 -23.76 40.11
CA ASP A 217 -40.16 -22.48 39.74
C ASP A 217 -38.66 -22.56 40.00
N GLU A 218 -37.89 -23.00 39.00
CA GLU A 218 -36.46 -22.84 39.01
C GLU A 218 -36.20 -21.35 39.19
N PRO A 219 -35.49 -20.92 40.25
CA PRO A 219 -35.21 -19.52 40.49
C PRO A 219 -34.50 -19.00 39.26
N ALA A 220 -35.22 -18.21 38.45
CA ALA A 220 -34.74 -17.68 37.19
C ALA A 220 -33.46 -16.90 37.46
N GLY A 221 -32.33 -17.58 37.25
CA GLY A 221 -31.01 -17.05 37.52
C GLY A 221 -30.85 -15.75 36.75
N ARG A 222 -30.74 -14.65 37.49
CA ARG A 222 -30.59 -13.27 36.99
C ARG A 222 -29.29 -13.01 36.20
N GLY A 223 -28.56 -14.05 35.81
CA GLY A 223 -27.42 -13.95 34.92
C GLY A 223 -27.87 -13.74 33.48
N GLY A 224 -28.10 -12.48 33.09
CA GLY A 224 -28.13 -12.14 31.67
C GLY A 224 -26.84 -12.64 30.99
N PRO A 225 -26.88 -13.05 29.72
CA PRO A 225 -25.72 -13.63 29.05
C PRO A 225 -24.52 -12.67 29.11
N PRO A 226 -23.30 -13.15 29.43
CA PRO A 226 -22.10 -12.31 29.63
C PRO A 226 -21.59 -11.59 28.37
N LEU A 227 -22.34 -11.65 27.26
CA LEU A 227 -21.99 -11.11 25.95
C LEU A 227 -21.97 -9.58 25.89
N VAL A 228 -22.86 -8.90 26.63
CA VAL A 228 -22.90 -7.43 26.64
C VAL A 228 -21.62 -6.84 27.26
N PRO A 229 -21.16 -7.28 28.45
CA PRO A 229 -19.85 -6.89 28.98
C PRO A 229 -18.70 -7.16 28.01
N VAL A 230 -18.66 -8.34 27.37
CA VAL A 230 -17.59 -8.70 26.41
C VAL A 230 -17.55 -7.72 25.22
N ALA A 231 -18.71 -7.39 24.64
CA ALA A 231 -18.79 -6.43 23.54
C ALA A 231 -18.33 -5.03 23.96
N ILE A 232 -18.71 -4.57 25.16
CA ILE A 232 -18.32 -3.26 25.69
C ILE A 232 -16.81 -3.21 25.94
N VAL A 233 -16.24 -4.21 26.63
CA VAL A 233 -14.81 -4.27 26.93
C VAL A 233 -13.99 -4.39 25.66
N GLY A 234 -14.39 -5.27 24.73
CA GLY A 234 -13.72 -5.44 23.44
C GLY A 234 -13.71 -4.15 22.61
N GLY A 235 -14.84 -3.46 22.52
CA GLY A 235 -14.93 -2.20 21.79
C GLY A 235 -14.14 -1.06 22.45
N LEU A 236 -14.14 -0.95 23.79
CA LEU A 236 -13.31 0.02 24.50
C LEU A 236 -11.82 -0.25 24.31
N LEU A 237 -11.40 -1.52 24.33
CA LEU A 237 -10.02 -1.93 24.07
C LEU A 237 -9.61 -1.53 22.64
N ALA A 238 -10.46 -1.81 21.64
CA ALA A 238 -10.19 -1.42 20.25
C ALA A 238 -10.08 0.11 20.09
N THR A 239 -11.00 0.88 20.69
CA THR A 239 -10.92 2.36 20.67
C THR A 239 -9.66 2.87 21.35
N ALA A 240 -9.30 2.35 22.52
CA ALA A 240 -8.11 2.77 23.25
C ALA A 240 -6.82 2.44 22.48
N ALA A 241 -6.74 1.26 21.87
CA ALA A 241 -5.62 0.86 21.03
C ALA A 241 -5.48 1.76 19.78
N ALA A 242 -6.59 2.03 19.09
CA ALA A 242 -6.59 2.92 17.92
C ALA A 242 -6.20 4.35 18.29
N LEU A 243 -6.69 4.87 19.42
CA LEU A 243 -6.33 6.20 19.92
C LEU A 243 -4.85 6.28 20.31
N ALA A 244 -4.34 5.27 21.02
CA ALA A 244 -2.92 5.17 21.35
C ALA A 244 -2.06 5.09 20.08
N GLN A 245 -2.49 4.36 19.06
CA GLN A 245 -1.80 4.30 17.78
C GLN A 245 -1.75 5.67 17.10
N LEU A 246 -2.83 6.46 17.17
CA LEU A 246 -2.89 7.83 16.68
C LEU A 246 -1.87 8.74 17.39
N LEU A 247 -1.79 8.63 18.72
CA LEU A 247 -0.85 9.39 19.54
C LEU A 247 0.61 9.00 19.29
N VAL A 248 0.89 7.71 19.16
CA VAL A 248 2.25 7.18 18.88
C VAL A 248 2.71 7.54 17.47
N SER A 249 1.79 7.66 16.51
CA SER A 249 2.08 8.12 15.15
C SER A 249 2.51 9.60 15.08
N GLY A 250 2.42 10.33 16.20
CA GLY A 250 2.95 11.69 16.35
C GLY A 250 2.00 12.80 15.90
N PRO A 251 2.30 14.06 16.27
CA PRO A 251 1.44 15.23 16.05
C PRO A 251 1.16 15.53 14.58
N GLN A 252 1.97 15.01 13.65
CA GLN A 252 1.77 15.23 12.21
C GLN A 252 0.52 14.53 11.67
N THR A 253 0.14 13.38 12.25
CA THR A 253 -1.15 12.76 11.92
C THR A 253 -2.31 13.70 12.19
N SER A 254 -2.19 14.60 13.19
CA SER A 254 -3.26 15.51 13.58
C SER A 254 -3.55 16.62 12.56
N HIS A 255 -2.54 17.09 11.82
CA HIS A 255 -2.72 18.11 10.79
C HIS A 255 -3.45 17.56 9.55
N ASP A 256 -3.33 16.26 9.29
CA ASP A 256 -3.91 15.59 8.12
C ASP A 256 -5.18 14.76 8.42
N LEU A 257 -5.72 14.83 9.64
CA LEU A 257 -6.88 14.02 10.08
C LEU A 257 -8.11 14.21 9.18
N VAL A 258 -8.30 15.41 8.64
CA VAL A 258 -9.51 15.77 7.87
C VAL A 258 -9.21 15.92 6.37
N GLY A 259 -7.94 16.15 6.01
CA GLY A 259 -7.52 16.41 4.62
C GLY A 259 -7.06 15.18 3.84
N SER A 260 -6.66 14.10 4.52
CA SER A 260 -6.10 12.92 3.86
C SER A 260 -6.98 11.66 4.03
N PRO A 261 -6.96 10.72 3.07
CA PRO A 261 -7.62 9.41 3.21
C PRO A 261 -7.15 8.64 4.45
N TYR A 262 -5.85 8.72 4.76
CA TYR A 262 -5.27 8.11 5.96
C TYR A 262 -5.86 8.72 7.24
N GLY A 263 -5.95 10.05 7.31
CA GLY A 263 -6.57 10.79 8.40
C GLY A 263 -8.02 10.39 8.63
N LEU A 264 -8.83 10.37 7.57
CA LEU A 264 -10.23 9.95 7.67
C LEU A 264 -10.38 8.49 8.12
N ALA A 265 -9.54 7.60 7.60
CA ALA A 265 -9.54 6.21 8.02
C ALA A 265 -9.13 6.08 9.50
N SER A 266 -8.12 6.84 9.96
CA SER A 266 -7.66 6.92 11.37
C SER A 266 -8.78 7.34 12.32
N LEU A 267 -9.53 8.39 11.97
CA LEU A 267 -10.69 8.83 12.73
C LEU A 267 -11.78 7.76 12.77
N ALA A 268 -12.04 7.11 11.63
CA ALA A 268 -13.04 6.05 11.55
C ALA A 268 -12.67 4.82 12.40
N ALA A 269 -11.40 4.42 12.43
CA ALA A 269 -10.92 3.30 13.26
C ALA A 269 -11.06 3.57 14.77
N VAL A 270 -11.01 4.83 15.20
CA VAL A 270 -11.25 5.24 16.60
C VAL A 270 -12.75 5.36 16.90
N ALA A 271 -13.49 6.08 16.05
CA ALA A 271 -14.88 6.46 16.29
C ALA A 271 -15.84 5.28 16.19
N LEU A 272 -15.64 4.37 15.24
CA LEU A 272 -16.61 3.30 14.96
C LEU A 272 -16.71 2.24 16.06
N PRO A 273 -15.61 1.71 16.65
CA PRO A 273 -15.74 0.82 17.80
C PRO A 273 -16.43 1.49 18.99
N LEU A 274 -16.18 2.79 19.22
CA LEU A 274 -16.84 3.56 20.28
C LEU A 274 -18.35 3.68 20.04
N LEU A 275 -18.76 4.01 18.81
CA LEU A 275 -20.17 4.06 18.43
C LEU A 275 -20.86 2.70 18.57
N ALA A 276 -20.16 1.60 18.26
CA ALA A 276 -20.67 0.24 18.46
C ALA A 276 -20.89 -0.07 19.95
N VAL A 277 -19.95 0.32 20.83
CA VAL A 277 -20.08 0.19 22.29
C VAL A 277 -21.30 0.96 22.80
N VAL A 278 -21.48 2.21 22.38
CA VAL A 278 -22.64 3.04 22.75
C VAL A 278 -23.94 2.38 22.29
N GLY A 279 -23.99 1.88 21.06
CA GLY A 279 -25.16 1.17 20.53
C GLY A 279 -25.52 -0.09 21.33
N VAL A 280 -24.53 -0.89 21.70
CA VAL A 280 -24.72 -2.09 22.55
C VAL A 280 -25.21 -1.70 23.95
N ALA A 281 -24.62 -0.67 24.57
CA ALA A 281 -25.00 -0.20 25.91
C ALA A 281 -26.43 0.35 25.94
N VAL A 282 -26.82 1.16 24.95
CA VAL A 282 -28.18 1.70 24.81
C VAL A 282 -29.20 0.57 24.61
N ALA A 283 -28.89 -0.39 23.73
CA ALA A 283 -29.76 -1.55 23.51
C ALA A 283 -29.94 -2.39 24.79
N ALA A 284 -28.88 -2.57 25.57
CA ALA A 284 -28.94 -3.29 26.85
C ALA A 284 -29.76 -2.55 27.91
N ARG A 285 -29.61 -1.22 28.00
CA ARG A 285 -30.38 -0.38 28.95
C ARG A 285 -31.87 -0.43 28.65
N HIS A 286 -32.24 -0.31 27.38
CA HIS A 286 -33.63 -0.32 26.92
C HIS A 286 -34.33 -1.67 27.18
N GLU A 287 -33.57 -2.78 27.18
CA GLU A 287 -34.11 -4.10 27.51
C GLU A 287 -34.39 -4.25 29.01
N ARG A 288 -33.57 -3.63 29.88
CA ARG A 288 -33.79 -3.62 31.33
C ARG A 288 -35.02 -2.81 31.72
N THR A 289 -35.21 -1.64 31.12
CA THR A 289 -36.37 -0.77 31.42
C THR A 289 -37.69 -1.43 31.00
N PHE A 290 -37.73 -2.09 29.84
CA PHE A 290 -38.93 -2.83 29.41
C PHE A 290 -39.28 -4.00 30.33
N ARG A 291 -38.28 -4.75 30.81
CA ARG A 291 -38.52 -5.84 31.77
C ARG A 291 -38.99 -5.33 33.14
N ALA A 292 -38.44 -4.22 33.61
CA ALA A 292 -38.86 -3.58 34.85
C ALA A 292 -40.31 -3.07 34.76
N GLY A 293 -40.69 -2.43 33.65
CA GLY A 293 -42.07 -1.95 33.44
C GLY A 293 -43.10 -3.08 33.33
N GLY A 294 -42.73 -4.20 32.69
CA GLY A 294 -43.62 -5.37 32.59
C GLY A 294 -43.85 -6.10 33.92
N ALA A 295 -42.88 -6.07 34.83
CA ALA A 295 -43.03 -6.69 36.15
C ALA A 295 -43.97 -5.91 37.07
N ILE A 296 -44.05 -4.59 36.93
CA ILE A 296 -44.95 -3.74 37.73
C ILE A 296 -46.43 -3.94 37.34
N ALA A 297 -46.71 -4.27 36.06
CA ALA A 297 -48.06 -4.55 35.58
C ALA A 297 -48.59 -5.95 35.97
N ALA A 298 -47.73 -6.83 36.49
CA ALA A 298 -48.08 -8.21 36.87
C ALA A 298 -48.16 -8.42 38.39
N ALA A 299 -48.19 -7.35 39.19
CA ALA A 299 -48.42 -7.47 40.63
C ALA A 299 -49.89 -7.87 40.90
N PRO A 300 -50.16 -9.03 41.54
CA PRO A 300 -51.51 -9.46 41.84
C PRO A 300 -51.98 -8.77 43.13
N GLY A 301 -52.64 -7.62 43.01
CA GLY A 301 -53.58 -7.10 44.02
C GLY A 301 -54.99 -7.33 43.47
N ALA A 302 -55.68 -8.39 43.90
CA ALA A 302 -56.61 -8.39 45.03
C ALA A 302 -57.85 -7.53 44.78
N HIS A 303 -58.97 -8.24 44.53
CA HIS A 303 -60.38 -7.86 44.73
C HIS A 303 -60.77 -6.39 44.51
N ASP A 304 -61.58 -6.09 43.48
CA ASP A 304 -63.04 -6.20 43.61
C ASP A 304 -63.80 -5.85 42.31
N SER A 305 -65.08 -6.23 42.29
CA SER A 305 -66.17 -5.77 41.40
C SER A 305 -66.21 -6.23 39.93
N ARG A 306 -67.06 -7.26 39.74
CA ARG A 306 -67.90 -7.46 38.55
C ARG A 306 -68.58 -6.14 38.14
N ALA A 307 -68.38 -5.72 36.89
CA ALA A 307 -69.36 -5.11 35.98
C ALA A 307 -68.70 -4.05 35.09
N SER A 308 -68.21 -4.47 33.91
CA SER A 308 -68.18 -3.67 32.67
C SER A 308 -67.47 -4.48 31.60
N ARG A 309 -68.18 -5.50 31.11
CA ARG A 309 -67.85 -6.23 29.89
C ARG A 309 -68.42 -5.43 28.71
N ALA A 310 -67.70 -4.42 28.24
CA ALA A 310 -67.87 -3.86 26.90
C ALA A 310 -66.69 -2.93 26.59
N GLU A 311 -66.17 -3.04 25.37
CA GLU A 311 -65.24 -2.08 24.74
C GLU A 311 -63.84 -1.95 25.33
N ARG A 312 -62.93 -2.80 24.82
CA ARG A 312 -61.70 -2.33 24.13
C ARG A 312 -60.93 -3.51 23.56
N THR A 313 -61.37 -3.97 22.39
CA THR A 313 -60.51 -4.66 21.43
C THR A 313 -60.00 -3.64 20.43
N THR A 314 -59.13 -2.72 20.86
CA THR A 314 -58.25 -2.03 19.93
C THR A 314 -57.09 -2.97 19.62
N PRO A 315 -56.94 -3.46 18.37
CA PRO A 315 -55.76 -4.22 18.01
C PRO A 315 -54.56 -3.28 18.20
N ALA A 316 -53.72 -3.59 19.19
CA ALA A 316 -52.47 -2.89 19.39
C ALA A 316 -51.63 -3.07 18.13
N LEU A 317 -51.70 -2.07 17.24
CA LEU A 317 -50.84 -1.90 16.09
C LEU A 317 -49.40 -2.11 16.58
N GLY A 318 -48.80 -3.20 16.12
CA GLY A 318 -47.52 -3.69 16.62
C GLY A 318 -46.44 -2.64 16.46
N ALA A 319 -46.20 -1.87 17.52
CA ALA A 319 -45.10 -0.93 17.56
C ALA A 319 -43.80 -1.70 17.23
N PRO A 320 -43.05 -1.30 16.19
CA PRO A 320 -41.83 -1.98 15.80
C PRO A 320 -40.89 -2.02 17.01
N ARG A 321 -40.46 -3.22 17.41
CA ARG A 321 -39.61 -3.39 18.59
C ARG A 321 -38.23 -2.76 18.33
N PRO A 322 -37.86 -1.63 18.99
CA PRO A 322 -36.64 -0.87 18.68
C PRO A 322 -35.35 -1.66 18.94
N GLY A 323 -35.41 -2.71 19.78
CA GLY A 323 -34.25 -3.53 20.12
C GLY A 323 -33.65 -4.34 18.95
N ARG A 324 -34.40 -4.61 17.87
CA ARG A 324 -33.85 -5.37 16.73
C ARG A 324 -32.98 -4.52 15.81
N GLU A 325 -33.34 -3.26 15.61
CA GLU A 325 -32.55 -2.35 14.77
C GLU A 325 -31.24 -1.97 15.45
N LEU A 326 -31.25 -1.67 16.75
CA LEU A 326 -30.05 -1.27 17.48
C LEU A 326 -28.94 -2.34 17.50
N ALA A 327 -29.29 -3.64 17.57
CA ALA A 327 -28.29 -4.72 17.48
C ALA A 327 -27.73 -4.91 16.06
N ARG A 328 -28.54 -4.66 15.02
CA ARG A 328 -28.05 -4.67 13.64
C ARG A 328 -27.10 -3.50 13.39
N ILE A 329 -27.45 -2.32 13.92
CA ILE A 329 -26.59 -1.13 13.86
C ILE A 329 -25.25 -1.41 14.56
N GLY A 330 -25.25 -2.01 15.76
CA GLY A 330 -24.00 -2.35 16.45
C GLY A 330 -23.07 -3.29 15.66
N ALA A 331 -23.62 -4.34 15.03
CA ALA A 331 -22.82 -5.26 14.20
C ALA A 331 -22.31 -4.60 12.91
N VAL A 332 -23.13 -3.77 12.26
CA VAL A 332 -22.73 -3.01 11.07
C VAL A 332 -21.66 -1.99 11.42
N VAL A 333 -21.84 -1.21 12.48
CA VAL A 333 -20.88 -0.18 12.92
C VAL A 333 -19.55 -0.81 13.34
N GLY A 334 -19.56 -1.94 14.06
CA GLY A 334 -18.34 -2.68 14.37
C GLY A 334 -17.62 -3.21 13.13
N GLY A 335 -18.38 -3.74 12.15
CA GLY A 335 -17.83 -4.22 10.87
C GLY A 335 -17.22 -3.10 10.04
N VAL A 336 -17.88 -1.94 9.96
CA VAL A 336 -17.34 -0.75 9.28
C VAL A 336 -16.11 -0.22 10.02
N GLY A 337 -16.07 -0.29 11.36
CA GLY A 337 -14.90 0.12 12.15
C GLY A 337 -13.66 -0.70 11.86
N LEU A 338 -13.82 -2.01 11.77
CA LEU A 338 -12.73 -2.89 11.36
C LEU A 338 -12.36 -2.70 9.89
N ALA A 339 -13.33 -2.43 9.01
CA ALA A 339 -13.05 -2.10 7.62
C ALA A 339 -12.21 -0.82 7.51
N ALA A 340 -12.52 0.22 8.29
CA ALA A 340 -11.72 1.44 8.35
C ALA A 340 -10.29 1.19 8.84
N ALA A 341 -10.11 0.39 9.91
CA ALA A 341 -8.78 -0.01 10.38
C ALA A 341 -8.03 -0.91 9.39
N SER A 342 -8.76 -1.71 8.61
CA SER A 342 -8.19 -2.51 7.54
C SER A 342 -7.73 -1.64 6.38
N VAL A 343 -8.49 -0.58 6.05
CA VAL A 343 -8.07 0.45 5.09
C VAL A 343 -6.83 1.17 5.61
N LEU A 344 -6.77 1.59 6.88
CA LEU A 344 -5.53 2.15 7.48
C LEU A 344 -4.33 1.23 7.38
N ALA A 345 -4.52 -0.07 7.65
CA ALA A 345 -3.45 -1.06 7.56
C ALA A 345 -3.05 -1.36 6.12
N ALA A 346 -3.88 -0.98 5.14
CA ALA A 346 -3.59 -1.07 3.72
C ALA A 346 -3.01 0.24 3.17
N LEU A 347 -3.37 1.40 3.76
CA LEU A 347 -2.80 2.69 3.40
C LEU A 347 -1.36 2.77 3.91
N PRO A 348 -0.43 3.34 3.12
CA PRO A 348 0.90 3.61 3.60
C PRO A 348 0.83 4.54 4.82
N PRO A 349 1.68 4.34 5.83
CA PRO A 349 1.84 5.35 6.87
C PRO A 349 2.27 6.67 6.20
N PRO A 350 1.80 7.83 6.70
CA PRO A 350 2.26 9.11 6.20
C PRO A 350 3.78 9.19 6.30
N GLY A 351 4.42 9.70 5.25
CA GLY A 351 5.87 9.86 5.22
C GLY A 351 6.38 10.70 6.41
N PRO A 352 7.63 10.50 6.85
CA PRO A 352 8.22 11.27 7.93
C PRO A 352 8.16 12.76 7.61
N ALA A 353 7.94 13.63 8.60
CA ALA A 353 7.83 15.08 8.35
C ALA A 353 9.02 15.60 7.51
N PRO A 354 8.81 16.58 6.61
CA PRO A 354 9.91 17.23 5.91
C PRO A 354 10.91 17.77 6.93
N VAL A 355 12.19 17.43 6.75
CA VAL A 355 13.28 17.94 7.58
C VAL A 355 14.10 18.88 6.71
N PRO A 356 14.26 20.16 7.10
CA PRO A 356 15.05 21.10 6.33
C PRO A 356 16.42 20.54 5.96
N GLY A 357 16.80 20.61 4.68
CA GLY A 357 18.10 20.15 4.17
C GLY A 357 18.22 18.68 3.81
N GLN A 358 17.19 17.90 4.12
CA GLN A 358 17.12 16.50 3.72
C GLN A 358 16.26 16.40 2.46
N PRO A 359 16.64 15.55 1.48
CA PRO A 359 15.83 15.34 0.30
C PRO A 359 14.44 14.81 0.71
N LEU A 360 13.41 15.45 0.17
CA LEU A 360 12.03 15.09 0.40
C LEU A 360 11.54 14.22 -0.74
N LEU A 361 11.30 12.94 -0.48
CA LEU A 361 10.60 12.06 -1.39
C LEU A 361 9.17 11.82 -0.93
N ARG A 362 8.21 12.03 -1.83
CA ARG A 362 6.78 11.82 -1.59
C ARG A 362 6.08 11.20 -2.77
N THR A 363 5.09 10.40 -2.49
CA THR A 363 4.14 9.88 -3.46
C THR A 363 2.86 10.71 -3.37
N VAL A 364 2.32 11.10 -4.51
CA VAL A 364 1.11 11.90 -4.61
C VAL A 364 0.18 11.32 -5.68
N ALA A 365 -1.12 11.28 -5.36
CA ALA A 365 -2.13 10.93 -6.33
C ALA A 365 -2.61 12.20 -7.06
N SER A 366 -2.44 12.26 -8.38
CA SER A 366 -2.93 13.36 -9.22
C SER A 366 -3.57 12.80 -10.48
N GLY A 367 -4.81 13.19 -10.78
CA GLY A 367 -5.48 12.78 -12.02
C GLY A 367 -5.74 11.28 -12.17
N GLY A 368 -5.70 10.51 -11.08
CA GLY A 368 -5.81 9.04 -11.10
C GLY A 368 -4.47 8.33 -11.29
N GLU A 369 -3.38 9.07 -11.43
CA GLU A 369 -2.01 8.56 -11.46
C GLU A 369 -1.33 8.75 -10.11
N THR A 370 -0.42 7.83 -9.76
CA THR A 370 0.45 7.97 -8.59
C THR A 370 1.81 8.42 -9.08
N LEU A 371 2.26 9.58 -8.59
CA LEU A 371 3.52 10.20 -8.98
C LEU A 371 4.44 10.25 -7.75
N ALA A 372 5.68 9.83 -7.92
CA ALA A 372 6.76 10.14 -6.99
C ALA A 372 7.30 11.55 -7.28
N VAL A 373 7.55 12.32 -6.23
CA VAL A 373 8.05 13.69 -6.24
C VAL A 373 9.23 13.76 -5.29
N LEU A 374 10.40 14.04 -5.84
CA LEU A 374 11.63 14.34 -5.11
C LEU A 374 11.84 15.86 -5.09
N VAL A 375 12.11 16.42 -3.92
CA VAL A 375 12.45 17.83 -3.73
C VAL A 375 13.77 17.93 -2.96
N ALA A 376 14.76 18.62 -3.51
CA ALA A 376 16.06 18.78 -2.89
C ALA A 376 16.68 20.17 -3.22
N PRO A 377 17.45 20.79 -2.31
CA PRO A 377 17.89 20.26 -1.02
C PRO A 377 16.88 20.42 0.14
N LEU A 378 15.69 20.93 -0.14
CA LEU A 378 14.68 21.32 0.85
C LEU A 378 15.18 22.43 1.77
N ARG A 379 15.61 23.55 1.16
CA ARG A 379 16.14 24.76 1.82
C ARG A 379 15.52 26.02 1.23
N PRO A 380 15.60 27.19 1.90
CA PRO A 380 15.06 28.43 1.34
C PRO A 380 15.85 28.81 0.09
N GLY A 381 15.15 29.20 -0.98
CA GLY A 381 15.73 29.49 -2.29
C GLY A 381 15.48 28.39 -3.31
N PRO A 382 16.33 28.24 -4.34
CA PRO A 382 16.07 27.34 -5.45
C PRO A 382 16.23 25.87 -5.05
N ASN A 383 15.21 25.08 -5.34
CA ASN A 383 15.17 23.63 -5.12
C ASN A 383 14.83 22.91 -6.43
N LEU A 384 15.51 21.80 -6.69
CA LEU A 384 15.15 20.90 -7.76
C LEU A 384 13.92 20.09 -7.35
N VAL A 385 12.92 20.05 -8.22
CA VAL A 385 11.75 19.18 -8.14
C VAL A 385 11.82 18.19 -9.29
N HIS A 386 11.88 16.90 -8.97
CA HIS A 386 11.87 15.80 -9.92
C HIS A 386 10.59 14.98 -9.72
N VAL A 387 9.86 14.74 -10.79
CA VAL A 387 8.56 14.07 -10.78
C VAL A 387 8.62 12.85 -11.69
N SER A 388 8.16 11.70 -11.19
CA SER A 388 8.05 10.48 -11.98
C SER A 388 7.02 10.61 -13.09
N GLY A 389 7.22 9.90 -14.19
CA GLY A 389 6.27 9.84 -15.31
C GLY A 389 6.92 10.25 -16.62
N ASP A 390 6.15 10.12 -17.70
CA ASP A 390 6.63 10.45 -19.04
C ASP A 390 6.32 11.91 -19.36
N TYR A 391 7.36 12.71 -19.51
CA TYR A 391 7.26 14.11 -19.89
C TYR A 391 7.99 14.32 -21.20
N THR A 392 7.36 15.01 -22.14
CA THR A 392 8.03 15.36 -23.40
C THR A 392 8.83 16.64 -23.24
N THR A 393 10.03 16.67 -23.81
CA THR A 393 10.78 17.92 -24.00
C THR A 393 9.99 18.83 -24.96
N PRO A 394 9.79 20.13 -24.66
CA PRO A 394 9.12 21.07 -25.57
C PRO A 394 9.77 21.17 -26.97
N ALA A 395 11.03 20.76 -27.11
CA ALA A 395 11.82 20.84 -28.33
C ALA A 395 11.79 19.57 -29.21
N ALA A 396 11.25 18.45 -28.72
CA ALA A 396 11.18 17.21 -29.53
C ALA A 396 9.99 17.28 -30.49
N THR A 397 10.21 17.84 -31.67
CA THR A 397 9.27 17.82 -32.80
C THR A 397 9.30 16.51 -33.59
N THR A 398 10.17 15.56 -33.22
CA THR A 398 10.26 14.24 -33.84
C THR A 398 9.34 13.24 -33.14
N PRO A 399 8.39 12.63 -33.86
CA PRO A 399 7.51 11.62 -33.28
C PRO A 399 8.32 10.35 -32.99
N VAL A 400 8.60 10.09 -31.72
CA VAL A 400 9.08 8.78 -31.28
C VAL A 400 7.95 7.78 -31.50
N ALA A 401 8.19 6.81 -32.39
CA ALA A 401 7.19 5.85 -32.80
C ALA A 401 6.83 4.88 -31.65
N HIS A 402 5.52 4.60 -31.54
CA HIS A 402 4.90 3.47 -30.85
C HIS A 402 4.71 3.51 -29.32
N HIS A 403 4.40 4.67 -28.73
CA HIS A 403 3.56 4.68 -27.53
C HIS A 403 2.14 5.13 -27.88
N HIS A 404 1.17 4.29 -27.54
CA HIS A 404 -0.22 4.47 -27.90
C HIS A 404 -0.83 5.70 -27.21
N GLY A 405 -0.84 6.84 -27.90
CA GLY A 405 -1.96 7.79 -27.93
C GLY A 405 -2.22 8.68 -26.71
N THR A 406 -1.38 8.71 -25.68
CA THR A 406 -1.51 9.71 -24.61
C THR A 406 -0.73 10.97 -24.96
N THR A 407 -1.46 12.05 -25.22
CA THR A 407 -0.86 13.39 -25.30
C THR A 407 -0.09 13.64 -24.00
N PRO A 408 1.18 14.05 -24.04
CA PRO A 408 1.96 14.31 -22.82
C PRO A 408 1.21 15.32 -21.95
N ALA A 409 1.02 14.95 -20.68
CA ALA A 409 0.32 15.82 -19.75
C ALA A 409 1.18 17.06 -19.49
N THR A 410 0.60 18.24 -19.71
CA THR A 410 1.20 19.48 -19.21
C THR A 410 1.19 19.42 -17.69
N ALA A 411 2.36 19.57 -17.08
CA ALA A 411 2.52 19.56 -15.64
C ALA A 411 3.21 20.83 -15.15
N THR A 412 2.79 21.32 -13.99
CA THR A 412 3.37 22.50 -13.35
C THR A 412 3.50 22.26 -11.85
N VAL A 413 4.46 22.95 -11.23
CA VAL A 413 4.65 22.95 -9.79
C VAL A 413 4.71 24.39 -9.27
N ALA A 414 4.04 24.68 -8.16
CA ALA A 414 4.01 26.00 -7.54
C ALA A 414 4.28 25.93 -6.04
N ALA A 415 5.03 26.88 -5.49
CA ALA A 415 5.32 26.98 -4.05
C ALA A 415 4.43 28.05 -3.39
N GLY A 416 3.44 27.63 -2.59
CA GLY A 416 2.46 28.56 -2.02
C GLY A 416 1.74 29.37 -3.10
N ASP A 417 1.80 30.70 -2.99
CA ASP A 417 1.19 31.65 -3.95
C ASP A 417 2.13 32.04 -5.10
N ALA A 418 3.32 31.44 -5.21
CA ALA A 418 4.25 31.72 -6.30
C ALA A 418 3.67 31.27 -7.66
N PRO A 419 4.05 31.94 -8.77
CA PRO A 419 3.64 31.51 -10.10
C PRO A 419 4.03 30.04 -10.37
N PRO A 420 3.17 29.26 -11.07
CA PRO A 420 3.48 27.88 -11.42
C PRO A 420 4.67 27.81 -12.38
N VAL A 421 5.62 26.93 -12.08
CA VAL A 421 6.78 26.61 -12.92
C VAL A 421 6.47 25.36 -13.74
N PRO A 422 6.70 25.37 -15.07
CA PRO A 422 6.47 24.20 -15.90
C PRO A 422 7.45 23.07 -15.55
N ILE A 423 6.93 21.85 -15.53
CA ILE A 423 7.75 20.63 -15.44
C ILE A 423 8.14 20.23 -16.86
N THR A 424 9.44 20.10 -17.10
CA THR A 424 10.01 19.79 -18.42
C THR A 424 10.92 18.58 -18.34
N ALA A 425 11.01 17.80 -19.42
CA ALA A 425 12.07 16.79 -19.53
C ALA A 425 13.46 17.44 -19.63
N ARG A 426 14.49 16.69 -19.22
CA ARG A 426 15.90 17.05 -19.35
C ARG A 426 16.61 15.96 -20.15
N ASP A 427 17.45 16.36 -21.10
CA ASP A 427 18.11 15.41 -22.00
C ASP A 427 18.99 14.42 -21.22
N GLY A 428 18.88 13.14 -21.57
CA GLY A 428 19.59 12.06 -20.90
C GLY A 428 19.01 11.62 -19.56
N ALA A 429 17.94 12.25 -19.06
CA ALA A 429 17.30 11.94 -17.78
C ALA A 429 15.85 11.46 -17.96
N GLY A 430 15.40 10.56 -17.07
CA GLY A 430 13.99 10.17 -16.97
C GLY A 430 13.16 11.21 -16.21
N GLY A 431 11.83 11.10 -16.28
CA GLY A 431 10.93 11.94 -15.49
C GLY A 431 10.85 13.41 -15.95
N GLY A 432 10.20 14.21 -15.09
CA GLY A 432 9.96 15.63 -15.30
C GLY A 432 10.68 16.46 -14.25
N TRP A 433 11.17 17.63 -14.66
CA TRP A 433 12.07 18.45 -13.85
C TRP A 433 11.59 19.90 -13.81
N ALA A 434 11.69 20.51 -12.63
CA ALA A 434 11.48 21.94 -12.43
C ALA A 434 12.45 22.45 -11.36
N VAL A 435 12.79 23.74 -11.42
CA VAL A 435 13.50 24.43 -10.34
C VAL A 435 12.52 25.42 -9.73
N VAL A 436 12.28 25.30 -8.42
CA VAL A 436 11.28 26.07 -7.70
C VAL A 436 11.95 26.80 -6.55
N ASP A 437 11.74 28.11 -6.45
CA ASP A 437 12.14 28.88 -5.30
C ASP A 437 11.17 28.64 -4.14
N LEU A 438 11.67 28.00 -3.08
CA LEU A 438 10.90 27.74 -1.87
C LEU A 438 11.14 28.85 -0.83
N PRO A 439 10.07 29.43 -0.23
CA PRO A 439 10.22 30.39 0.85
C PRO A 439 10.77 29.71 2.12
N PRO A 440 11.35 30.47 3.07
CA PRO A 440 11.80 29.93 4.35
C PRO A 440 10.62 29.43 5.21
N GLY A 441 10.85 28.32 5.90
CA GLY A 441 9.94 27.69 6.84
C GLY A 441 9.00 26.66 6.21
N LYS A 442 7.84 26.49 6.84
CA LYS A 442 6.82 25.53 6.41
C LYS A 442 5.99 26.10 5.26
N GLY A 443 5.72 25.26 4.27
CA GLY A 443 4.88 25.61 3.13
C GLY A 443 4.29 24.39 2.44
N THR A 444 3.74 24.61 1.27
CA THR A 444 3.17 23.55 0.42
C THR A 444 3.61 23.75 -1.01
N LEU A 445 4.02 22.67 -1.66
CA LEU A 445 4.16 22.58 -3.10
C LEU A 445 2.84 22.06 -3.69
N THR A 446 2.32 22.74 -4.70
CA THR A 446 1.16 22.28 -5.46
C THR A 446 1.65 21.74 -6.80
N LEU A 447 1.46 20.44 -7.03
CA LEU A 447 1.72 19.78 -8.30
C LEU A 447 0.41 19.70 -9.07
N ALA A 448 0.34 20.28 -10.26
CA ALA A 448 -0.79 20.14 -11.16
C ALA A 448 -0.37 19.33 -12.40
N VAL A 449 -1.08 18.24 -12.68
CA VAL A 449 -0.83 17.35 -13.84
C VAL A 449 -2.15 17.10 -14.54
N GLY A 450 -2.25 17.56 -15.80
CA GLY A 450 -3.52 17.53 -16.53
C GLY A 450 -4.62 18.31 -15.81
N THR A 451 -5.71 17.65 -15.45
CA THR A 451 -6.81 18.22 -14.65
C THR A 451 -6.71 17.94 -13.15
N GLY A 452 -5.74 17.10 -12.74
CA GLY A 452 -5.49 16.76 -11.35
C GLY A 452 -4.55 17.75 -10.68
N SER A 453 -4.72 17.93 -9.37
CA SER A 453 -3.73 18.58 -8.53
C SER A 453 -3.51 17.82 -7.24
N ALA A 454 -2.28 17.87 -6.74
CA ALA A 454 -1.87 17.31 -5.47
C ALA A 454 -1.03 18.34 -4.71
N THR A 455 -0.98 18.21 -3.39
CA THR A 455 -0.13 19.06 -2.55
C THR A 455 0.90 18.22 -1.81
N VAL A 456 2.11 18.76 -1.69
CA VAL A 456 3.23 18.18 -0.97
C VAL A 456 3.65 19.14 0.13
N PRO A 457 3.51 18.78 1.42
CA PRO A 457 4.00 19.64 2.50
C PRO A 457 5.52 19.71 2.45
N VAL A 458 6.08 20.91 2.59
CA VAL A 458 7.52 21.18 2.62
C VAL A 458 7.89 21.96 3.88
N ASP A 459 9.11 21.76 4.38
CA ASP A 459 9.71 22.58 5.44
C ASP A 459 11.16 22.84 5.07
N THR A 460 11.44 24.06 4.62
CA THR A 460 12.78 24.46 4.18
C THR A 460 13.65 24.98 5.32
N GLY A 461 13.08 25.17 6.52
CA GLY A 461 13.78 25.82 7.62
C GLY A 461 14.14 27.27 7.30
N THR A 462 15.16 27.80 7.98
CA THR A 462 15.56 29.22 7.85
C THR A 462 16.99 29.40 7.34
N ALA A 463 17.77 28.32 7.27
CA ALA A 463 19.16 28.37 6.84
C ALA A 463 19.20 28.41 5.30
N PRO A 464 19.67 29.50 4.68
CA PRO A 464 19.84 29.54 3.22
C PRO A 464 20.93 28.56 2.82
N GLU A 465 20.74 27.88 1.70
CA GLU A 465 21.73 26.99 1.10
C GLU A 465 22.08 27.47 -0.31
N GLN A 466 23.30 27.16 -0.77
CA GLN A 466 23.67 27.35 -2.16
C GLN A 466 23.20 26.14 -2.95
N ALA A 467 22.23 26.34 -3.84
CA ALA A 467 21.62 25.27 -4.64
C ALA A 467 22.59 24.55 -5.61
N GLY A 468 23.85 25.00 -5.70
CA GLY A 468 24.97 24.27 -6.29
C GLY A 468 24.72 23.68 -7.68
N ALA A 469 25.38 22.56 -7.98
CA ALA A 469 25.15 21.79 -9.19
C ALA A 469 23.76 21.13 -9.25
N LEU A 470 23.09 20.96 -8.11
CA LEU A 470 21.80 20.26 -8.01
C LEU A 470 20.68 20.94 -8.82
N VAL A 471 20.63 22.27 -8.87
CA VAL A 471 19.62 22.98 -9.70
C VAL A 471 20.08 23.21 -11.14
N GLY A 472 21.37 22.98 -11.41
CA GLY A 472 22.02 23.17 -12.70
C GLY A 472 21.82 22.01 -13.68
N PRO A 473 22.64 21.97 -14.76
CA PRO A 473 22.59 20.91 -15.78
C PRO A 473 22.83 19.50 -15.23
N ASP A 474 23.67 19.37 -14.20
CA ASP A 474 24.00 18.08 -13.56
C ASP A 474 22.97 17.64 -12.50
N GLY A 475 21.91 18.43 -12.30
CA GLY A 475 20.83 18.13 -11.35
C GLY A 475 20.28 16.71 -11.45
N PRO A 476 20.06 16.12 -12.64
CA PRO A 476 19.58 14.75 -12.76
C PRO A 476 20.52 13.70 -12.16
N GLU A 477 21.83 13.89 -12.31
CA GLU A 477 22.79 12.96 -11.73
C GLU A 477 22.83 13.07 -10.21
N CYS A 478 22.81 14.31 -9.69
CA CYS A 478 22.71 14.54 -8.25
C CYS A 478 21.43 13.95 -7.67
N ALA A 479 20.30 14.13 -8.35
CA ALA A 479 19.01 13.56 -7.95
C ALA A 479 19.05 12.02 -7.95
N SER A 480 19.66 11.40 -8.97
CA SER A 480 19.83 9.96 -9.01
C SER A 480 20.71 9.43 -7.88
N ALA A 481 21.79 10.13 -7.54
CA ALA A 481 22.61 9.82 -6.36
C ALA A 481 21.79 9.89 -5.06
N LEU A 482 20.99 10.95 -4.88
CA LEU A 482 20.10 11.11 -3.73
C LEU A 482 19.04 10.01 -3.65
N LEU A 483 18.44 9.60 -4.77
CA LEU A 483 17.52 8.47 -4.82
C LEU A 483 18.21 7.16 -4.45
N GLY A 484 19.47 6.98 -4.84
CA GLY A 484 20.31 5.86 -4.44
C GLY A 484 20.55 5.81 -2.93
N ASP A 485 20.93 6.93 -2.32
CA ASP A 485 21.11 7.03 -0.87
C ASP A 485 19.78 6.74 -0.14
N LEU A 486 18.65 7.31 -0.60
CA LEU A 486 17.32 7.05 -0.06
C LEU A 486 16.90 5.58 -0.17
N ALA A 487 17.19 4.93 -1.31
CA ALA A 487 16.90 3.52 -1.52
C ALA A 487 17.76 2.59 -0.64
N GLY A 488 18.99 3.01 -0.31
CA GLY A 488 19.92 2.28 0.55
C GLY A 488 19.68 2.53 2.05
N GLN A 489 18.93 3.56 2.39
CA GLN A 489 18.72 3.99 3.76
C GLN A 489 18.05 2.90 4.61
N ARG A 490 18.59 2.67 5.82
CA ARG A 490 18.02 1.72 6.79
C ARG A 490 16.98 2.42 7.66
N PRO A 491 15.86 1.75 8.01
CA PRO A 491 14.89 2.31 8.93
C PRO A 491 15.54 2.81 10.22
N GLY A 492 15.24 4.06 10.61
CA GLY A 492 15.79 4.69 11.81
C GLY A 492 17.13 5.39 11.64
N THR A 493 17.79 5.27 10.48
CA THR A 493 18.92 6.17 10.14
C THR A 493 18.36 7.52 9.67
N PRO A 494 18.92 8.67 10.07
CA PRO A 494 18.51 9.96 9.53
C PRO A 494 18.77 10.01 8.03
N ALA A 495 17.93 10.71 7.27
CA ALA A 495 18.16 10.88 5.83
C ALA A 495 19.47 11.67 5.61
N PRO A 496 20.19 11.38 4.52
CA PRO A 496 21.40 12.13 4.22
C PRO A 496 21.05 13.60 4.10
N GLU A 497 21.90 14.47 4.66
CA GLU A 497 21.91 15.86 4.24
C GLU A 497 22.36 15.88 2.77
N VAL A 498 21.82 16.80 1.98
CA VAL A 498 22.30 16.97 0.61
C VAL A 498 23.77 17.37 0.65
N GLY A 499 24.63 16.44 0.26
CA GLY A 499 26.08 16.63 0.20
C GLY A 499 26.52 17.24 -1.13
N ALA A 500 27.83 17.13 -1.39
CA ALA A 500 28.38 17.49 -2.71
C ALA A 500 27.76 16.61 -3.81
N CYS A 501 27.46 17.25 -4.93
CA CYS A 501 27.01 16.56 -6.13
C CYS A 501 28.13 15.69 -6.70
N PRO A 502 27.83 14.52 -7.29
CA PRO A 502 28.85 13.72 -7.98
C PRO A 502 29.61 14.47 -9.07
N SER A 503 29.03 15.53 -9.66
CA SER A 503 29.68 16.36 -10.68
C SER A 503 30.65 17.42 -10.12
N ASP A 504 30.68 17.63 -8.80
CA ASP A 504 31.53 18.64 -8.16
C ASP A 504 33.01 18.24 -8.12
N ALA A 505 33.32 16.94 -8.25
CA ALA A 505 34.69 16.44 -8.25
C ALA A 505 34.82 15.10 -8.97
N LEU A 506 36.00 14.82 -9.53
CA LEU A 506 36.33 13.49 -10.05
C LEU A 506 36.82 12.60 -8.92
N SER A 507 36.19 11.43 -8.74
CA SER A 507 36.66 10.45 -7.77
C SER A 507 37.95 9.78 -8.24
N GLU A 508 38.78 9.29 -7.31
CA GLU A 508 39.99 8.53 -7.67
C GLU A 508 39.66 7.29 -8.49
N ALA A 509 38.58 6.58 -8.14
CA ALA A 509 38.14 5.39 -8.87
C ALA A 509 37.72 5.70 -10.33
N ASP A 510 37.03 6.81 -10.54
CA ASP A 510 36.67 7.26 -11.90
C ASP A 510 37.91 7.71 -12.68
N ALA A 511 38.84 8.40 -12.03
CA ALA A 511 40.12 8.78 -12.65
C ALA A 511 40.92 7.54 -13.07
N ASP A 512 40.99 6.50 -12.21
CA ASP A 512 41.64 5.23 -12.52
C ASP A 512 40.97 4.54 -13.74
N ALA A 513 39.64 4.52 -13.76
CA ALA A 513 38.87 3.98 -14.88
C ALA A 513 39.09 4.71 -16.21
N LEU A 514 39.18 6.04 -16.18
CA LEU A 514 39.49 6.83 -17.36
C LEU A 514 40.93 6.64 -17.85
N ARG A 515 41.92 6.57 -16.94
CA ARG A 515 43.32 6.28 -17.31
C ARG A 515 43.44 4.91 -17.97
N ALA A 516 42.84 3.88 -17.36
CA ALA A 516 42.85 2.53 -17.89
C ALA A 516 42.17 2.44 -19.26
N THR A 517 41.05 3.15 -19.44
CA THR A 517 40.32 3.21 -20.73
C THR A 517 41.15 3.90 -21.80
N ALA A 518 41.74 5.06 -21.50
CA ALA A 518 42.57 5.80 -22.45
C ALA A 518 43.79 4.99 -22.92
N ARG A 519 44.50 4.32 -21.99
CA ARG A 519 45.58 3.38 -22.34
C ARG A 519 45.08 2.23 -23.21
N GLY A 520 43.95 1.61 -22.83
CA GLY A 520 43.35 0.53 -23.60
C GLY A 520 42.87 0.95 -25.00
N ILE A 521 42.57 2.24 -25.23
CA ILE A 521 42.31 2.79 -26.57
C ILE A 521 43.61 2.86 -27.38
N VAL A 522 44.69 3.38 -26.78
CA VAL A 522 46.03 3.47 -27.41
C VAL A 522 46.59 2.09 -27.75
N ASP A 523 46.48 1.13 -26.83
CA ASP A 523 46.99 -0.24 -27.02
C ASP A 523 46.29 -0.97 -28.18
N ARG A 524 45.09 -0.52 -28.56
CA ARG A 524 44.35 -1.02 -29.73
C ARG A 524 44.70 -0.31 -31.04
N GLY A 525 45.69 0.58 -31.01
CA GLY A 525 46.20 1.28 -32.18
C GLY A 525 45.37 2.48 -32.62
N VAL A 526 44.51 3.00 -31.76
CA VAL A 526 43.78 4.25 -32.06
C VAL A 526 44.71 5.44 -31.79
N ASP A 527 45.01 6.20 -32.82
CA ASP A 527 45.95 7.35 -32.78
C ASP A 527 45.23 8.71 -32.72
N ARG A 528 43.89 8.73 -32.78
CA ARG A 528 43.06 9.95 -32.71
C ARG A 528 41.87 9.79 -31.76
N ILE A 529 41.64 10.77 -30.90
CA ILE A 529 40.49 10.83 -29.99
C ILE A 529 39.69 12.13 -30.22
N ARG A 530 38.38 12.01 -30.38
CA ARG A 530 37.44 13.12 -30.17
C ARG A 530 36.97 13.07 -28.72
N LEU A 531 37.38 14.04 -27.92
CA LEU A 531 37.04 14.14 -26.51
C LEU A 531 35.88 15.12 -26.32
N VAL A 532 34.78 14.67 -25.73
CA VAL A 532 33.62 15.49 -25.39
C VAL A 532 33.59 15.71 -23.88
N ALA A 533 33.70 16.97 -23.48
CA ALA A 533 33.69 17.43 -22.09
C ALA A 533 32.75 18.65 -21.97
N ASP A 534 32.29 18.94 -20.76
CA ASP A 534 31.62 20.18 -20.39
C ASP A 534 32.35 20.92 -19.25
N ASP A 535 31.74 22.03 -18.80
CA ASP A 535 32.28 22.95 -17.79
C ASP A 535 32.10 22.44 -16.34
N SER A 536 31.54 21.25 -16.11
CA SER A 536 31.45 20.71 -14.74
C SER A 536 32.85 20.45 -14.18
N PRO A 537 33.09 20.72 -12.87
CA PRO A 537 34.41 20.50 -12.27
C PRO A 537 34.94 19.07 -12.48
N ARG A 538 34.08 18.06 -12.41
CA ARG A 538 34.44 16.67 -12.68
C ARG A 538 34.85 16.46 -14.14
N SER A 539 34.09 16.97 -15.11
CA SER A 539 34.39 16.81 -16.53
C SER A 539 35.74 17.44 -16.91
N VAL A 540 36.03 18.64 -16.39
CA VAL A 540 37.32 19.31 -16.61
C VAL A 540 38.48 18.45 -16.07
N GLN A 541 38.33 17.89 -14.87
CA GLN A 541 39.33 16.97 -14.29
C GLN A 541 39.45 15.68 -15.12
N ALA A 542 38.32 15.12 -15.58
CA ALA A 542 38.29 13.91 -16.38
C ALA A 542 38.97 14.09 -17.74
N ALA A 543 38.74 15.23 -18.40
CA ALA A 543 39.41 15.55 -19.65
C ALA A 543 40.92 15.65 -19.48
N ALA A 544 41.39 16.29 -18.41
CA ALA A 544 42.82 16.35 -18.08
C ALA A 544 43.43 14.95 -17.88
N VAL A 545 42.71 14.06 -17.17
CA VAL A 545 43.12 12.67 -16.95
C VAL A 545 43.25 11.89 -18.26
N VAL A 546 42.29 12.06 -19.19
CA VAL A 546 42.34 11.40 -20.51
C VAL A 546 43.51 11.92 -21.35
N HIS A 547 43.79 13.24 -21.32
CA HIS A 547 44.95 13.83 -22.00
C HIS A 547 46.29 13.33 -21.45
N GLU A 548 46.42 13.23 -20.13
CA GLU A 548 47.66 12.74 -19.48
C GLU A 548 47.91 11.26 -19.76
N ALA A 549 46.85 10.44 -19.81
CA ALA A 549 46.98 9.00 -20.00
C ALA A 549 47.31 8.57 -21.44
N ALA A 550 47.07 9.45 -22.43
CA ALA A 550 47.31 9.16 -23.84
C ALA A 550 48.02 10.35 -24.54
N PRO A 551 49.27 10.70 -24.12
CA PRO A 551 49.96 11.88 -24.60
C PRO A 551 50.35 11.81 -26.08
N ASP A 552 50.46 10.61 -26.64
CA ASP A 552 50.85 10.37 -28.04
C ASP A 552 49.66 10.38 -29.01
N VAL A 553 48.43 10.58 -28.51
CA VAL A 553 47.20 10.62 -29.33
C VAL A 553 46.90 12.04 -29.82
N SER A 554 46.44 12.15 -31.07
CA SER A 554 45.93 13.42 -31.60
C SER A 554 44.49 13.67 -31.14
N TYR A 555 44.23 14.83 -30.53
CA TYR A 555 42.88 15.23 -30.14
C TYR A 555 42.22 16.11 -31.20
N SER A 556 40.95 15.85 -31.51
CA SER A 556 40.18 16.61 -32.50
C SER A 556 38.80 16.96 -31.95
N ASP A 557 38.37 18.22 -32.13
CA ASP A 557 36.99 18.63 -31.84
C ASP A 557 36.00 18.20 -32.94
N ARG A 558 36.53 17.81 -34.12
CA ARG A 558 35.74 17.45 -35.29
C ARG A 558 35.50 15.94 -35.37
N PRO A 559 34.30 15.50 -35.81
CA PRO A 559 34.05 14.11 -36.14
C PRO A 559 35.04 13.61 -37.19
N ASP A 560 35.55 12.41 -36.98
CA ASP A 560 36.58 11.79 -37.81
C ASP A 560 36.36 10.27 -37.89
N PRO A 561 36.34 9.66 -39.08
CA PRO A 561 36.21 8.21 -39.25
C PRO A 561 37.22 7.41 -38.44
N ASP A 562 38.47 7.84 -38.37
CA ASP A 562 39.55 7.06 -37.75
C ASP A 562 39.71 7.31 -36.24
N SER A 563 38.91 8.24 -35.68
CA SER A 563 38.98 8.55 -34.25
C SER A 563 38.25 7.53 -33.37
N ALA A 564 38.57 7.50 -32.07
CA ALA A 564 37.62 7.07 -31.04
C ALA A 564 36.85 8.28 -30.50
N LEU A 565 35.57 8.10 -30.17
CA LEU A 565 34.79 9.09 -29.41
C LEU A 565 34.90 8.77 -27.92
N VAL A 566 35.37 9.71 -27.12
CA VAL A 566 35.46 9.59 -25.66
C VAL A 566 34.60 10.69 -25.03
N VAL A 567 33.59 10.32 -24.23
CA VAL A 567 32.64 11.26 -23.63
C VAL A 567 32.80 11.26 -22.11
N VAL A 568 33.20 12.41 -21.56
CA VAL A 568 33.43 12.66 -20.13
C VAL A 568 32.65 13.87 -19.60
N SER A 569 31.60 14.29 -20.30
CA SER A 569 30.67 15.33 -19.85
C SER A 569 29.61 14.78 -18.87
N GLY A 570 28.71 15.64 -18.42
CA GLY A 570 27.42 15.30 -17.83
C GLY A 570 26.42 14.76 -18.87
N TRP A 571 25.21 14.42 -18.40
CA TRP A 571 24.25 13.61 -19.16
C TRP A 571 23.69 14.30 -20.40
N ALA A 572 23.28 15.56 -20.29
CA ALA A 572 22.68 16.28 -21.42
C ALA A 572 23.69 16.53 -22.57
N PRO A 573 24.92 17.05 -22.32
CA PRO A 573 25.93 17.16 -23.38
C PRO A 573 26.34 15.78 -23.95
N ALA A 574 26.40 14.74 -23.11
CA ALA A 574 26.71 13.38 -23.57
C ALA A 574 25.64 12.86 -24.53
N ARG A 575 24.35 13.03 -24.19
CA ARG A 575 23.23 12.67 -25.05
C ARG A 575 23.32 13.38 -26.40
N ALA A 576 23.51 14.69 -26.40
CA ALA A 576 23.59 15.49 -27.62
C ALA A 576 24.77 15.04 -28.52
N ALA A 577 25.92 14.75 -27.93
CA ALA A 577 27.09 14.26 -28.67
C ALA A 577 26.86 12.87 -29.27
N LEU A 578 26.17 11.98 -28.56
CA LEU A 578 25.83 10.65 -29.06
C LEU A 578 24.77 10.69 -30.15
N ASP A 579 23.77 11.57 -30.05
CA ASP A 579 22.78 11.79 -31.12
C ASP A 579 23.45 12.33 -32.38
N ASP A 580 24.36 13.31 -32.26
CA ASP A 580 25.17 13.83 -33.38
C ASP A 580 26.02 12.72 -34.01
N ALA A 581 26.69 11.90 -33.20
CA ALA A 581 27.49 10.78 -33.69
C ALA A 581 26.65 9.74 -34.43
N SER A 582 25.50 9.34 -33.87
CA SER A 582 24.57 8.38 -34.46
C SER A 582 23.96 8.90 -35.77
N ALA A 583 23.56 10.18 -35.82
CA ALA A 583 23.03 10.78 -37.03
C ALA A 583 24.06 10.80 -38.16
N ARG A 584 25.31 11.15 -37.85
CA ARG A 584 26.41 11.17 -38.84
C ARG A 584 26.79 9.78 -39.32
N ALA A 585 26.76 8.77 -38.45
CA ALA A 585 27.09 7.39 -38.79
C ALA A 585 26.19 6.82 -39.91
N LEU A 586 24.98 7.37 -40.10
CA LEU A 586 24.09 7.02 -41.21
C LEU A 586 24.59 7.52 -42.58
N GLU A 587 25.35 8.62 -42.60
CA GLU A 587 25.86 9.24 -43.82
C GLU A 587 27.30 8.82 -44.12
N THR A 588 28.15 8.79 -43.09
CA THR A 588 29.56 8.43 -43.20
C THR A 588 29.98 7.75 -41.90
N PRO A 589 30.66 6.58 -41.96
CA PRO A 589 31.19 5.96 -40.75
C PRO A 589 32.07 6.95 -39.97
N THR A 590 31.65 7.27 -38.76
CA THR A 590 32.42 8.08 -37.79
C THR A 590 32.83 7.19 -36.63
N HIS A 591 33.97 7.51 -36.02
CA HIS A 591 34.42 6.90 -34.77
C HIS A 591 34.70 5.38 -34.84
N LEU A 592 35.42 4.91 -35.87
CA LEU A 592 35.80 3.49 -36.05
C LEU A 592 36.67 2.95 -34.90
N GLY A 593 37.34 3.82 -34.13
CA GLY A 593 38.03 3.47 -32.89
C GLY A 593 37.09 3.08 -31.73
N GLY A 594 35.78 3.30 -31.89
CA GLY A 594 34.73 2.99 -30.92
C GLY A 594 34.25 4.22 -30.14
N THR A 595 33.12 4.04 -29.45
CA THR A 595 32.50 5.05 -28.57
C THR A 595 32.67 4.64 -27.11
N TYR A 596 33.42 5.41 -26.35
CA TYR A 596 33.71 5.19 -24.92
C TYR A 596 33.04 6.28 -24.09
N LEU A 597 32.35 5.86 -23.04
CA LEU A 597 31.66 6.75 -22.12
C LEU A 597 32.33 6.66 -20.75
N ALA A 598 32.31 7.77 -20.02
CA ALA A 598 32.71 7.79 -18.61
C ALA A 598 31.80 6.88 -17.73
N PRO A 599 32.31 6.38 -16.58
CA PRO A 599 31.56 5.46 -15.72
C PRO A 599 30.16 5.94 -15.29
N TRP A 600 30.01 7.25 -15.06
CA TRP A 600 28.76 7.87 -14.59
C TRP A 600 27.70 8.04 -15.68
N LEU A 601 28.03 7.73 -16.94
CA LEU A 601 27.12 7.85 -18.08
C LEU A 601 26.31 6.57 -18.36
N LEU A 602 26.44 5.53 -17.51
CA LEU A 602 25.50 4.41 -17.53
C LEU A 602 24.16 4.87 -16.92
N THR A 603 23.32 5.40 -17.79
CA THR A 603 21.89 5.66 -17.58
C THR A 603 21.17 5.43 -18.91
N PRO A 604 19.97 4.81 -18.92
CA PRO A 604 19.20 4.59 -20.14
C PRO A 604 19.04 5.81 -21.03
N GLY A 605 18.83 7.00 -20.47
CA GLY A 605 18.67 8.21 -21.26
C GLY A 605 19.87 8.53 -22.14
N VAL A 606 21.09 8.13 -21.72
CA VAL A 606 22.34 8.37 -22.44
C VAL A 606 22.72 7.18 -23.31
N VAL A 607 22.80 5.96 -22.75
CA VAL A 607 23.35 4.79 -23.49
C VAL A 607 22.48 4.33 -24.66
N THR A 608 21.19 4.67 -24.65
CA THR A 608 20.26 4.39 -25.76
C THR A 608 20.42 5.34 -26.95
N ALA A 609 21.24 6.39 -26.84
CA ALA A 609 21.48 7.38 -27.89
C ALA A 609 22.30 6.86 -29.07
N THR A 610 22.96 5.73 -28.89
CA THR A 610 23.86 5.14 -29.88
C THR A 610 23.67 3.64 -29.98
N ALA A 611 24.02 3.08 -31.14
CA ALA A 611 23.89 1.66 -31.41
C ALA A 611 24.85 0.81 -30.57
N SER A 612 25.99 1.37 -30.15
CA SER A 612 26.93 0.68 -29.27
C SER A 612 27.81 1.66 -28.53
N SER A 613 28.00 1.45 -27.23
CA SER A 613 28.98 2.18 -26.42
C SER A 613 29.71 1.24 -25.47
N VAL A 614 30.88 1.67 -25.01
CA VAL A 614 31.70 0.95 -24.05
C VAL A 614 31.91 1.81 -22.81
N LEU A 615 31.67 1.25 -21.63
CA LEU A 615 31.81 1.95 -20.35
C LEU A 615 32.77 1.20 -19.41
N PRO A 616 33.73 1.87 -18.77
CA PRO A 616 34.54 1.25 -17.72
C PRO A 616 33.76 1.30 -16.39
N LEU A 617 33.33 0.13 -15.90
CA LEU A 617 32.55 0.05 -14.65
C LEU A 617 33.30 -0.74 -13.59
N THR A 618 33.14 -0.32 -12.34
CA THR A 618 33.67 -1.00 -11.14
C THR A 618 32.61 -1.88 -10.48
N PHE A 619 31.55 -2.23 -11.19
CA PHE A 619 30.50 -3.15 -10.78
C PHE A 619 29.89 -3.82 -12.00
N ASP A 620 29.24 -4.98 -11.82
CA ASP A 620 28.52 -5.65 -12.90
C ASP A 620 27.02 -5.31 -12.84
N PRO A 621 26.45 -4.65 -13.88
CA PRO A 621 25.02 -4.35 -13.93
C PRO A 621 24.09 -5.59 -13.89
N GLN A 622 24.60 -6.76 -14.25
CA GLN A 622 23.85 -8.03 -14.25
C GLN A 622 23.91 -8.77 -12.92
N GLU A 623 24.81 -8.40 -12.01
CA GLU A 623 24.90 -9.01 -10.70
C GLU A 623 23.64 -8.78 -9.86
N THR A 624 23.35 -9.70 -8.95
CA THR A 624 22.15 -9.66 -8.09
C THR A 624 22.06 -8.35 -7.31
N ARG A 625 23.17 -7.78 -6.84
CA ARG A 625 23.16 -6.52 -6.08
C ARG A 625 22.73 -5.32 -6.94
N SER A 626 23.25 -5.22 -8.16
CA SER A 626 22.89 -4.17 -9.11
C SER A 626 21.42 -4.26 -9.52
N ARG A 627 20.90 -5.48 -9.67
CA ARG A 627 19.47 -5.74 -9.91
C ARG A 627 18.60 -5.40 -8.69
N ASN A 628 19.08 -5.66 -7.47
CA ASN A 628 18.39 -5.28 -6.24
C ASN A 628 18.28 -3.76 -6.12
N TYR A 629 19.34 -3.02 -6.43
CA TYR A 629 19.31 -1.57 -6.50
C TYR A 629 18.29 -1.08 -7.53
N ALA A 630 18.33 -1.59 -8.76
CA ALA A 630 17.40 -1.18 -9.80
C ALA A 630 15.94 -1.45 -9.43
N GLY A 631 15.65 -2.60 -8.79
CA GLY A 631 14.33 -2.89 -8.24
C GLY A 631 13.93 -1.97 -7.08
N ALA A 632 14.89 -1.57 -6.23
CA ALA A 632 14.63 -0.65 -5.13
C ALA A 632 14.30 0.76 -5.63
N VAL A 633 15.03 1.27 -6.63
CA VAL A 633 14.73 2.58 -7.25
C VAL A 633 13.40 2.53 -7.98
N ALA A 634 13.12 1.50 -8.78
CA ALA A 634 11.84 1.36 -9.47
C ALA A 634 10.63 1.30 -8.51
N ALA A 635 10.81 0.71 -7.32
CA ALA A 635 9.79 0.69 -6.28
C ALA A 635 9.63 2.05 -5.57
N LEU A 636 10.74 2.78 -5.40
CA LEU A 636 10.79 4.06 -4.70
C LEU A 636 10.31 5.23 -5.57
N PHE A 637 10.65 5.18 -6.86
CA PHE A 637 10.39 6.22 -7.84
C PHE A 637 10.03 5.56 -9.19
N PRO A 638 8.76 5.17 -9.39
CA PRO A 638 8.35 4.45 -10.59
C PRO A 638 8.70 5.19 -11.89
N GLY A 639 9.28 4.47 -12.86
CA GLY A 639 9.72 5.05 -14.12
C GLY A 639 11.10 5.70 -14.10
N GLU A 640 11.73 5.87 -12.92
CA GLU A 640 13.14 6.25 -12.86
C GLU A 640 14.03 5.05 -13.16
N PRO A 641 14.87 5.12 -14.21
CA PRO A 641 15.80 4.04 -14.48
C PRO A 641 16.97 4.01 -13.49
N PRO A 642 17.64 2.86 -13.31
CA PRO A 642 18.89 2.83 -12.56
C PRO A 642 19.99 3.61 -13.30
N ALA A 643 20.77 4.38 -12.54
CA ALA A 643 22.00 5.02 -13.01
C ALA A 643 23.20 4.71 -12.09
N THR A 644 24.42 4.82 -12.62
CA THR A 644 25.66 4.57 -11.86
C THR A 644 25.74 5.40 -10.59
N ALA A 645 25.44 6.71 -10.65
CA ALA A 645 25.56 7.61 -9.50
C ALA A 645 24.70 7.13 -8.31
N GLY A 646 23.44 6.74 -8.58
CA GLY A 646 22.57 6.19 -7.55
C GLY A 646 22.97 4.79 -7.07
N TYR A 647 23.53 3.93 -7.95
CA TYR A 647 24.03 2.62 -7.50
C TYR A 647 25.21 2.75 -6.55
N LEU A 648 26.17 3.62 -6.86
CA LEU A 648 27.32 3.85 -5.99
C LEU A 648 26.89 4.45 -4.65
N ALA A 649 25.89 5.34 -4.65
CA ALA A 649 25.26 5.86 -3.44
C ALA A 649 24.61 4.75 -2.59
N TRP A 650 23.75 3.94 -3.20
CA TRP A 650 23.12 2.78 -2.57
C TRP A 650 24.13 1.76 -2.03
N ALA A 651 25.17 1.44 -2.82
CA ALA A 651 26.19 0.47 -2.47
C ALA A 651 26.99 0.86 -1.21
N ARG A 652 27.21 2.17 -0.98
CA ARG A 652 27.85 2.65 0.26
C ARG A 652 27.02 2.30 1.50
N HIS A 653 25.69 2.44 1.44
CA HIS A 653 24.81 2.06 2.54
C HIS A 653 24.78 0.55 2.81
N GLU A 654 24.98 -0.25 1.76
CA GLU A 654 25.11 -1.70 1.85
C GLU A 654 26.53 -2.16 2.25
N GLY A 655 27.48 -1.23 2.39
CA GLY A 655 28.88 -1.54 2.71
C GLY A 655 29.59 -2.31 1.59
N VAL A 656 29.16 -2.11 0.35
CA VAL A 656 29.70 -2.77 -0.84
C VAL A 656 30.74 -1.85 -1.47
N PRO A 657 32.04 -2.18 -1.37
CA PRO A 657 33.05 -1.40 -2.05
C PRO A 657 32.97 -1.61 -3.57
N PRO A 658 33.27 -0.59 -4.38
CA PRO A 658 33.48 -0.78 -5.81
C PRO A 658 34.64 -1.75 -6.06
N ALA A 659 34.60 -2.46 -7.19
CA ALA A 659 35.72 -3.29 -7.62
C ALA A 659 36.98 -2.42 -7.78
N PRO A 660 38.16 -2.93 -7.38
CA PRO A 660 39.40 -2.15 -7.39
C PRO A 660 39.93 -1.88 -8.81
N ARG A 661 39.49 -2.68 -9.79
CA ARG A 661 39.87 -2.53 -11.19
C ARG A 661 38.61 -2.46 -12.05
N PRO A 662 38.52 -1.51 -12.98
CA PRO A 662 37.36 -1.36 -13.85
C PRO A 662 37.37 -2.43 -14.93
N THR A 663 36.19 -2.88 -15.34
CA THR A 663 36.00 -3.76 -16.50
C THR A 663 35.27 -2.99 -17.58
N LEU A 664 35.62 -3.19 -18.85
CA LEU A 664 34.86 -2.60 -19.96
C LEU A 664 33.57 -3.39 -20.15
N TYR A 665 32.45 -2.67 -20.16
CA TYR A 665 31.13 -3.19 -20.48
C TYR A 665 30.64 -2.60 -21.79
N GLY A 666 30.19 -3.46 -22.70
CA GLY A 666 29.50 -3.05 -23.92
C GLY A 666 28.00 -2.88 -23.63
N ALA A 667 27.45 -1.73 -24.03
CA ALA A 667 26.04 -1.41 -23.97
C ALA A 667 25.50 -1.33 -25.41
N ALA A 668 24.55 -2.21 -25.75
CA ALA A 668 23.96 -2.29 -27.09
C ALA A 668 22.48 -2.71 -27.04
N PRO A 669 21.65 -2.26 -27.99
CA PRO A 669 20.29 -2.75 -28.14
C PRO A 669 20.31 -4.22 -28.54
N VAL A 670 19.33 -4.98 -28.06
CA VAL A 670 19.15 -6.39 -28.40
C VAL A 670 17.80 -6.50 -29.08
N ASP A 671 17.82 -6.51 -30.41
CA ASP A 671 16.62 -6.85 -31.18
C ASP A 671 16.58 -8.37 -31.35
N VAL A 672 15.76 -9.03 -30.53
CA VAL A 672 15.45 -10.44 -30.74
C VAL A 672 14.22 -10.48 -31.63
N PRO A 673 14.33 -10.93 -32.90
CA PRO A 673 13.16 -11.14 -33.75
C PRO A 673 12.32 -12.27 -33.18
N MET A 674 11.45 -11.93 -32.22
CA MET A 674 10.44 -12.83 -31.70
C MET A 674 9.39 -12.99 -32.79
N THR A 675 9.26 -14.20 -33.34
CA THR A 675 8.14 -14.52 -34.23
C THR A 675 6.86 -14.20 -33.49
N SER A 676 6.15 -13.17 -33.94
CA SER A 676 4.91 -12.68 -33.35
C SER A 676 3.79 -13.70 -33.55
N THR A 677 3.84 -14.83 -32.85
CA THR A 677 2.73 -15.79 -32.81
C THR A 677 1.68 -15.27 -31.84
N GLY A 678 0.93 -14.25 -32.29
CA GLY A 678 -0.45 -13.92 -31.90
C GLY A 678 -0.85 -13.70 -30.43
N GLU A 679 -0.01 -14.01 -29.44
CA GLU A 679 -0.36 -13.93 -28.03
C GLU A 679 0.39 -12.75 -27.40
N HIS A 680 -0.38 -11.89 -26.74
CA HIS A 680 -0.01 -10.57 -26.19
C HIS A 680 1.01 -10.61 -25.03
N HIS A 681 2.05 -11.45 -25.12
CA HIS A 681 3.13 -11.56 -24.16
C HIS A 681 4.31 -10.62 -24.47
N ALA A 682 4.04 -9.43 -25.02
CA ALA A 682 5.03 -8.36 -24.98
C ALA A 682 5.27 -8.05 -23.50
N GLY A 683 6.29 -8.69 -22.92
CA GLY A 683 6.63 -8.54 -21.52
C GLY A 683 6.73 -7.06 -21.23
N THR A 684 5.99 -6.60 -20.23
CA THR A 684 6.09 -5.21 -19.79
C THR A 684 7.58 -4.87 -19.60
N PRO A 685 8.07 -3.76 -20.15
CA PRO A 685 9.48 -3.39 -20.08
C PRO A 685 9.95 -3.56 -18.64
N ASN A 686 11.05 -4.31 -18.43
CA ASN A 686 11.58 -4.51 -17.09
C ASN A 686 12.01 -3.14 -16.54
N PRO A 687 11.30 -2.57 -15.55
CA PRO A 687 11.61 -1.22 -15.06
C PRO A 687 12.96 -1.17 -14.34
N ALA A 688 13.51 -2.33 -13.96
CA ALA A 688 14.82 -2.48 -13.35
C ALA A 688 15.95 -2.74 -14.37
N SER A 689 15.72 -2.49 -15.67
CA SER A 689 16.74 -2.69 -16.72
C SER A 689 17.69 -1.50 -16.83
N TRP A 690 18.99 -1.79 -16.78
CA TRP A 690 20.06 -0.80 -17.01
C TRP A 690 20.14 -0.29 -18.45
N PHE A 691 19.55 -1.04 -19.39
CA PHE A 691 19.38 -0.66 -20.79
C PHE A 691 18.03 -1.22 -21.27
N PRO A 692 16.94 -0.43 -21.21
CA PRO A 692 15.64 -0.81 -21.77
C PRO A 692 15.76 -1.14 -23.26
N GLY A 693 15.36 -2.35 -23.66
CA GLY A 693 15.50 -2.83 -25.05
C GLY A 693 16.94 -3.22 -25.45
N GLY A 694 17.85 -3.31 -24.49
CA GLY A 694 19.25 -3.67 -24.72
C GLY A 694 19.85 -4.52 -23.62
N THR A 695 21.17 -4.65 -23.67
CA THR A 695 21.96 -5.35 -22.65
C THR A 695 23.25 -4.59 -22.36
N VAL A 696 23.77 -4.81 -21.15
CA VAL A 696 25.08 -4.34 -20.73
C VAL A 696 25.86 -5.57 -20.28
N VAL A 697 26.93 -5.90 -21.00
CA VAL A 697 27.70 -7.13 -20.80
C VAL A 697 29.21 -6.83 -20.74
N PRO A 698 30.00 -7.56 -19.94
CA PRO A 698 31.43 -7.37 -19.92
C PRO A 698 32.04 -7.75 -21.27
N VAL A 699 32.92 -6.90 -21.80
CA VAL A 699 33.63 -7.09 -23.08
C VAL A 699 35.15 -7.13 -22.92
N SER A 700 35.66 -6.98 -21.70
CA SER A 700 37.07 -7.15 -21.36
C SER A 700 37.25 -7.93 -20.06
N ALA A 701 38.49 -8.34 -19.78
CA ALA A 701 38.92 -8.60 -18.42
C ALA A 701 39.05 -7.26 -17.65
N PRO A 702 39.16 -7.28 -16.30
CA PRO A 702 39.51 -6.08 -15.54
C PRO A 702 40.78 -5.43 -16.08
N LEU A 703 40.75 -4.11 -16.27
CA LEU A 703 41.86 -3.30 -16.78
C LEU A 703 42.88 -3.00 -15.67
N ASP A 704 44.13 -2.80 -16.07
CA ASP A 704 45.26 -2.46 -15.19
C ASP A 704 45.64 -0.97 -15.19
#